data_AF-A0A5B0GQP1-F1
#
_entry.id   AF-A0A5B0GQP1-F1
#
_cell.length_a   1.000
_cell.length_b   1.000
_cell.length_c   1.000
_cell.angle_alpha   90.00
_cell.angle_beta   90.00
_cell.angle_gamma   90.00
#
_symmetry.space_group_name_H-M   'P 1'
#
loop_
_entity.id
_entity.type
_entity.pdbx_description
1 polymer ?
#
loop_
_entity_poly.entity_id
_entity_poly.type
_entity_poly.pdbx_seq_one_letter_code
_entity_poly.pdbx_strand_id
1 'polypeptide(L)'
;MSSVFFDRERIADWLGDHTVAKARSVGAVTHVEWHGATLSGDVQGTQELPYRTRVRFRTDGGSPWAQGDCTCPVGRNCKHVAALLLAELEYHDEMDHITRVEHEDGDAESGNPRADSPKSVTALDQPSGVRPELVSWLERFRARAEAADALAQKAGAARTQTLAYRLNWSDFHKRHEVVLYRARCNAEGAIVEVDEPWGNVEAALVKQPKFVSDEDLSILRGLWLGRSREDFGQFILRGTSGAEMLQKLIATGRLFFEFKPARGHDGLAPLSRAADRPGRIEWEPLADQRLRPVLRTEPRATMVLPTEPVWYVDGVANEAGIVQSSLPFQQLPDYLAMPPISLAEAPLVASVLREIAPGLPLPPTHDTSAIRVIDVEPVPVLTLNSHALPSGAKAGQRKPEAVELAGVSFDYDGVSINVDSSVTLVPIPGGDVIHIRRRYEAEKKRLLELRKSGLQKVPTSRVFAARQLPDTMLGLPDADAWSAFVNDAVPDLVSKGWRVTMAPEFRYNVIEIDAIDGTAHQAGDGWFDLEMGIRVGERNVRLEPLLADLFRRDRRWLNGALDSIADHEPIELKTEENKRLRLRADRLKPVVRVLVDLFDSLGGSLAEGAPLRVPSVDAGRLDALNDTGRWQFRGDDSVRQLAQRLQAGPGLREVPVPRGLKAELRVYQQQGLNWMQFLREQDLAGVLADDMGLGKTVQTLAHILAEKEAGRLSRPALIVVPTTLVHNWREEARRFAPELKVLVLNGPQRKQRFEQIGEHELILTTYALLWRDQKVLAEHDYHLLILDEAQYVKNASTKAAQAIRGLRARHRLCLTGTPLENHLGELWSQFDFLLPGFLGSQKDFTRRWRNPIEKNGDGVRRALLARRIRPFMLRRRKDEVAKELPAKTTIVCSVDLEGAQRDLYETVRTAMQERVRAAVSAQGLARSHIIVLDALLKLRQVCCDPRLVRTIKVGGEVRTGGETPAGSASDLPAAKRDKAEKIDKSARTMRSAKLDLLLSMLPELIEEGRRVLLFSQFTGMLSLIAAALDEAAIAYVVLTGDTADRITPVERFQQGDVPLFLISLKAGGVGLNLTAADTVIHYDPWWNPAAENQATDRAHRLGQDKPVFVYKLIAAGSIEEKIVELQEQKAGLADSILSEDAAGAAKFSDDDLDALFAPMPEIEGGR
;
A
#
# COMPACT_ATOMS: atom_id res chain seq x y z
N MET A 1 32.49 -0.26 23.70
CA MET A 1 31.50 -1.15 24.34
C MET A 1 31.15 -2.25 23.34
N SER A 2 31.13 -3.50 23.80
CA SER A 2 31.27 -4.73 23.01
C SER A 2 30.00 -5.18 22.28
N SER A 3 30.15 -6.05 21.28
CA SER A 3 29.15 -6.47 20.30
C SER A 3 28.39 -7.76 20.67
N VAL A 4 28.10 -8.00 21.96
CA VAL A 4 27.39 -9.22 22.40
C VAL A 4 26.15 -8.87 23.22
N PHE A 5 24.96 -9.08 22.64
CA PHE A 5 23.68 -8.88 23.32
C PHE A 5 23.11 -10.23 23.83
N PHE A 6 22.72 -10.26 25.09
CA PHE A 6 22.07 -11.38 25.76
C PHE A 6 20.98 -10.84 26.71
N ASP A 7 19.97 -11.64 27.05
CA ASP A 7 18.88 -11.27 27.96
C ASP A 7 18.74 -12.31 29.08
N ARG A 8 17.84 -12.06 30.04
CA ARG A 8 17.65 -12.98 31.19
C ARG A 8 17.26 -14.40 30.77
N GLU A 9 16.46 -14.55 29.70
CA GLU A 9 16.06 -15.88 29.18
C GLU A 9 17.28 -16.64 28.64
N ARG A 10 18.15 -15.99 27.87
CA ARG A 10 19.39 -16.63 27.38
C ARG A 10 20.39 -16.97 28.47
N ILE A 11 20.50 -16.13 29.51
CA ILE A 11 21.34 -16.45 30.66
C ILE A 11 20.82 -17.72 31.36
N ALA A 12 19.49 -17.87 31.47
CA ALA A 12 18.85 -19.07 32.00
C ALA A 12 19.10 -20.29 31.10
N ASP A 13 19.01 -20.15 29.78
CA ASP A 13 19.33 -21.23 28.83
C ASP A 13 20.79 -21.71 28.95
N TRP A 14 21.74 -20.80 29.18
CA TRP A 14 23.18 -21.13 29.26
C TRP A 14 23.61 -21.71 30.61
N LEU A 15 23.05 -21.22 31.71
CA LEU A 15 23.53 -21.55 33.07
C LEU A 15 22.52 -22.39 33.88
N GLY A 16 21.30 -22.54 33.37
CA GLY A 16 20.17 -23.19 34.04
C GLY A 16 19.46 -22.26 35.04
N ASP A 17 18.13 -22.30 35.06
CA ASP A 17 17.28 -21.49 35.95
C ASP A 17 17.70 -21.54 37.43
N HIS A 18 18.10 -22.72 37.90
CA HIS A 18 18.51 -22.91 39.29
C HIS A 18 19.79 -22.14 39.65
N THR A 19 20.72 -22.01 38.71
CA THR A 19 21.98 -21.26 38.89
C THR A 19 21.71 -19.76 38.86
N VAL A 20 20.86 -19.31 37.94
CA VAL A 20 20.47 -17.90 37.80
C VAL A 20 19.66 -17.43 39.02
N ALA A 21 18.76 -18.26 39.54
CA ALA A 21 18.03 -17.95 40.77
C ALA A 21 18.96 -17.75 41.98
N LYS A 22 20.04 -18.54 42.07
CA LYS A 22 21.05 -18.41 43.15
C LYS A 22 21.90 -17.15 43.03
N ALA A 23 21.98 -16.52 41.85
CA ALA A 23 22.74 -15.28 41.65
C ALA A 23 22.20 -14.12 42.50
N ARG A 24 20.90 -14.11 42.84
CA ARG A 24 20.30 -13.10 43.73
C ARG A 24 20.88 -13.09 45.15
N SER A 25 21.52 -14.18 45.57
CA SER A 25 22.18 -14.30 46.88
C SER A 25 23.65 -13.87 46.88
N VAL A 26 24.14 -13.36 45.75
CA VAL A 26 25.53 -12.96 45.53
C VAL A 26 25.63 -11.45 45.72
N GLY A 27 26.69 -10.97 46.38
CA GLY A 27 26.90 -9.55 46.68
C GLY A 27 27.29 -8.73 45.45
N ALA A 28 27.60 -7.45 45.65
CA ALA A 28 27.85 -6.48 44.59
C ALA A 28 28.89 -6.97 43.55
N VAL A 29 28.59 -6.71 42.28
CA VAL A 29 29.51 -6.89 41.16
C VAL A 29 30.24 -5.57 40.93
N THR A 30 31.56 -5.62 40.83
CA THR A 30 32.42 -4.45 40.69
C THR A 30 33.48 -4.69 39.61
N HIS A 31 34.07 -3.62 39.08
CA HIS A 31 35.12 -3.69 38.05
C HIS A 31 34.72 -4.49 36.80
N VAL A 32 33.49 -4.26 36.31
CA VAL A 32 33.00 -4.88 35.08
C VAL A 32 33.70 -4.26 33.88
N GLU A 33 34.40 -5.08 33.12
CA GLU A 33 35.17 -4.65 31.95
C GLU A 33 35.00 -5.65 30.79
N TRP A 34 34.88 -5.10 29.58
CA TRP A 34 34.82 -5.85 28.34
C TRP A 34 36.15 -5.84 27.58
N HIS A 35 36.57 -7.01 27.10
CA HIS A 35 37.69 -7.17 26.18
C HIS A 35 37.28 -8.10 25.03
N GLY A 36 36.98 -7.52 23.86
CA GLY A 36 36.48 -8.26 22.69
C GLY A 36 35.16 -8.97 23.00
N ALA A 37 35.10 -10.29 22.74
CA ALA A 37 33.94 -11.14 23.08
C ALA A 37 34.00 -11.69 24.51
N THR A 38 34.70 -11.02 25.43
CA THR A 38 34.90 -11.48 26.81
C THR A 38 34.48 -10.42 27.81
N LEU A 39 33.56 -10.76 28.70
CA LEU A 39 33.14 -9.96 29.85
C LEU A 39 33.90 -10.43 31.09
N SER A 40 34.43 -9.53 31.90
CA SER A 40 35.07 -9.84 33.18
C SER A 40 34.60 -8.91 34.28
N GLY A 41 34.58 -9.40 35.52
CA GLY A 41 34.28 -8.58 36.69
C GLY A 41 34.52 -9.32 38.00
N ASP A 42 34.55 -8.56 39.09
CA ASP A 42 34.75 -9.05 40.45
C ASP A 42 33.41 -9.17 41.16
N VAL A 43 33.11 -10.36 41.67
CA VAL A 43 31.78 -10.70 42.20
C VAL A 43 31.89 -11.07 43.67
N GLN A 44 31.31 -10.27 44.56
CA GLN A 44 31.36 -10.53 46.00
C GLN A 44 30.56 -11.79 46.37
N GLY A 45 31.23 -12.82 46.86
CA GLY A 45 30.58 -14.04 47.35
C GLY A 45 30.58 -14.15 48.88
N THR A 46 30.60 -15.38 49.40
CA THR A 46 30.64 -15.66 50.85
C THR A 46 32.04 -15.59 51.46
N GLN A 47 33.08 -15.35 50.67
CA GLN A 47 34.46 -15.13 51.13
C GLN A 47 34.71 -13.64 51.35
N GLU A 48 35.70 -13.27 52.15
CA GLU A 48 36.06 -11.86 52.38
C GLU A 48 36.51 -11.14 51.09
N LEU A 49 37.18 -11.85 50.17
CA LEU A 49 37.61 -11.29 48.88
C LEU A 49 36.63 -11.64 47.75
N PRO A 50 36.36 -10.72 46.80
CA PRO A 50 35.51 -10.99 45.64
C PRO A 50 36.08 -12.09 44.74
N TYR A 51 35.21 -12.90 44.14
CA TYR A 51 35.61 -13.88 43.14
C TYR A 51 35.74 -13.24 41.77
N ARG A 52 36.86 -13.49 41.09
CA ARG A 52 37.07 -13.06 39.71
C ARG A 52 36.29 -13.95 38.77
N THR A 53 35.51 -13.31 37.91
CA THR A 53 34.58 -13.98 37.02
C THR A 53 34.80 -13.50 35.59
N ARG A 54 34.81 -14.41 34.62
CA ARG A 54 35.01 -14.10 33.21
C ARG A 54 34.10 -14.95 32.33
N VAL A 55 33.39 -14.31 31.41
CA VAL A 55 32.49 -14.95 30.44
C VAL A 55 33.00 -14.69 29.04
N ARG A 56 33.25 -15.74 28.26
CA ARG A 56 33.57 -15.63 26.84
C ARG A 56 32.35 -16.00 25.99
N PHE A 57 32.12 -15.25 24.94
CA PHE A 57 31.04 -15.44 24.00
C PHE A 57 31.58 -15.87 22.64
N ARG A 58 30.87 -16.81 22.00
CA ARG A 58 31.18 -17.31 20.67
C ARG A 58 29.93 -17.46 19.81
N THR A 59 30.08 -17.33 18.50
CA THR A 59 29.00 -17.37 17.49
C THR A 59 29.33 -18.38 16.40
N ASP A 60 29.51 -19.63 16.82
CA ASP A 60 29.84 -20.74 15.94
C ASP A 60 28.50 -21.38 15.52
N GLY A 61 27.97 -21.08 14.33
CA GLY A 61 26.77 -21.77 13.80
C GLY A 61 25.40 -21.13 14.08
N GLY A 62 25.33 -19.82 14.34
CA GLY A 62 24.07 -19.04 14.30
C GLY A 62 23.40 -18.78 15.66
N SER A 63 23.69 -19.57 16.70
CA SER A 63 23.23 -19.30 18.07
C SER A 63 24.41 -18.95 18.98
N PRO A 64 24.42 -17.77 19.63
CA PRO A 64 25.48 -17.40 20.55
C PRO A 64 25.44 -18.27 21.81
N TRP A 65 26.60 -18.72 22.27
CA TRP A 65 26.74 -19.42 23.55
C TRP A 65 27.82 -18.76 24.41
N ALA A 66 27.66 -18.87 25.73
CA ALA A 66 28.52 -18.25 26.72
C ALA A 66 29.21 -19.32 27.59
N GLN A 67 30.50 -19.13 27.85
CA GLN A 67 31.26 -19.97 28.79
C GLN A 67 31.85 -19.11 29.89
N GLY A 68 31.43 -19.37 31.12
CA GLY A 68 31.91 -18.66 32.31
C GLY A 68 32.93 -19.47 33.11
N ASP A 69 34.05 -18.83 33.43
CA ASP A 69 35.03 -19.30 34.41
C ASP A 69 35.02 -18.35 35.62
N CYS A 70 35.17 -18.90 36.83
CA CYS A 70 35.13 -18.15 38.08
C CYS A 70 36.13 -18.72 39.08
N THR A 71 36.82 -17.87 39.85
CA THR A 71 37.78 -18.30 40.89
C THR A 71 37.13 -18.90 42.16
N CYS A 72 35.82 -19.18 42.12
CA CYS A 72 35.13 -19.82 43.24
C CYS A 72 35.34 -21.34 43.22
N PRO A 73 35.06 -22.07 44.31
CA PRO A 73 35.24 -23.52 44.37
C PRO A 73 34.49 -24.33 43.30
N VAL A 74 33.42 -23.77 42.71
CA VAL A 74 32.62 -24.40 41.64
C VAL A 74 33.30 -24.27 40.27
N GLY A 75 34.18 -23.28 40.08
CA GLY A 75 35.05 -23.15 38.90
C GLY A 75 34.38 -22.63 37.61
N ARG A 76 33.28 -23.24 37.15
CA ARG A 76 32.64 -22.91 35.87
C ARG A 76 31.14 -22.71 35.97
N ASN A 77 30.59 -21.81 35.14
CA ASN A 77 29.15 -21.55 35.00
C ASN A 77 28.39 -21.47 36.34
N CYS A 78 29.01 -20.86 37.36
CA CYS A 78 28.49 -20.83 38.72
C CYS A 78 27.55 -19.62 38.94
N LYS A 79 26.97 -19.51 40.14
CA LYS A 79 26.10 -18.37 40.48
C LYS A 79 26.79 -16.99 40.38
N HIS A 80 28.11 -16.92 40.50
CA HIS A 80 28.87 -15.68 40.32
C HIS A 80 28.98 -15.28 38.84
N VAL A 81 29.10 -16.28 37.93
CA VAL A 81 28.99 -16.08 36.48
C VAL A 81 27.62 -15.51 36.12
N ALA A 82 26.56 -16.08 36.69
CA ALA A 82 25.21 -15.56 36.50
C ALA A 82 25.05 -14.13 37.07
N ALA A 83 25.64 -13.83 38.24
CA ALA A 83 25.58 -12.51 38.85
C ALA A 83 26.28 -11.43 37.99
N LEU A 84 27.45 -11.74 37.41
CA LEU A 84 28.16 -10.83 36.50
C LEU A 84 27.33 -10.51 35.24
N LEU A 85 26.68 -11.52 34.66
CA LEU A 85 25.83 -11.32 33.48
C LEU A 85 24.56 -10.52 33.81
N LEU A 86 23.97 -10.73 34.98
CA LEU A 86 22.79 -9.97 35.41
C LEU A 86 23.12 -8.53 35.79
N ALA A 87 24.28 -8.28 36.41
CA ALA A 87 24.72 -6.93 36.76
C ALA A 87 25.01 -6.08 35.52
N GLU A 88 25.58 -6.67 34.46
CA GLU A 88 25.76 -5.97 33.18
C GLU A 88 24.43 -5.60 32.53
N LEU A 89 23.40 -6.45 32.67
CA LEU A 89 22.03 -6.12 32.22
C LEU A 89 21.41 -4.97 33.00
N GLU A 90 21.54 -4.99 34.33
CA GLU A 90 20.98 -3.93 35.20
C GLU A 90 21.71 -2.59 35.00
N TYR A 91 23.03 -2.60 34.75
CA TYR A 91 23.80 -1.38 34.44
C TYR A 91 23.41 -0.78 33.08
N HIS A 92 23.03 -1.63 32.11
CA HIS A 92 22.49 -1.18 30.83
C HIS A 92 21.06 -0.63 30.94
N ASP A 93 20.21 -1.17 31.82
CA ASP A 93 18.85 -0.68 32.07
C ASP A 93 18.81 0.69 32.80
N GLU A 94 19.78 1.01 33.67
CA GLU A 94 19.84 2.31 34.39
C GLU A 94 20.32 3.49 33.52
N MET A 95 21.13 3.24 32.47
CA MET A 95 21.60 4.31 31.57
C MET A 95 20.55 4.75 30.53
N ASP A 96 19.51 3.95 30.28
CA ASP A 96 18.39 4.27 29.38
C ASP A 96 17.39 5.29 29.98
N HIS A 97 17.50 5.63 31.27
CA HIS A 97 16.62 6.61 31.94
C HIS A 97 17.14 8.06 32.00
N ILE A 98 18.37 8.34 31.54
CA ILE A 98 19.04 9.65 31.75
C ILE A 98 19.14 10.53 30.47
N THR A 99 18.54 10.14 29.33
CA THR A 99 18.61 10.95 28.08
C THR A 99 17.25 11.41 27.54
N ARG A 100 16.57 12.26 28.31
CA ARG A 100 15.59 13.25 27.80
C ARG A 100 15.84 14.61 28.46
N VAL A 101 16.33 15.59 27.69
CA VAL A 101 16.29 17.01 28.07
C VAL A 101 16.05 17.85 26.82
N GLU A 102 15.01 18.69 26.84
CA GLU A 102 14.89 19.94 26.06
C GLU A 102 14.88 21.05 27.13
N HIS A 103 15.94 21.85 27.27
CA HIS A 103 16.34 23.08 26.55
C HIS A 103 15.43 24.31 26.80
N GLU A 104 16.08 25.33 27.38
CA GLU A 104 15.63 26.69 27.69
C GLU A 104 15.39 27.54 26.43
N ASP A 105 14.48 28.53 26.50
CA ASP A 105 14.78 29.94 26.24
C ASP A 105 13.61 30.85 26.70
N GLY A 106 13.95 32.05 27.17
CA GLY A 106 13.14 32.87 28.07
C GLY A 106 12.17 33.89 27.47
N ASP A 107 11.50 34.63 28.36
CA ASP A 107 11.18 36.06 28.22
C ASP A 107 10.48 36.62 29.48
N ALA A 108 10.47 37.95 29.57
CA ALA A 108 10.41 38.78 30.77
C ALA A 108 9.01 39.08 31.36
N GLU A 109 9.08 39.71 32.55
CA GLU A 109 8.16 40.66 33.21
C GLU A 109 7.21 40.22 34.36
N SER A 110 7.61 40.70 35.55
CA SER A 110 6.82 41.41 36.57
C SER A 110 6.10 40.62 37.68
N GLY A 111 6.38 41.03 38.94
CA GLY A 111 5.49 40.81 40.09
C GLY A 111 6.11 40.28 41.38
N ASN A 112 6.81 41.13 42.14
CA ASN A 112 6.95 40.98 43.62
C ASN A 112 5.58 41.40 44.27
N PRO A 113 5.19 41.06 45.54
CA PRO A 113 6.06 40.82 46.71
C PRO A 113 5.66 39.77 47.79
N ARG A 114 6.69 39.36 48.58
CA ARG A 114 6.76 39.07 50.06
C ARG A 114 5.76 38.06 50.68
N ALA A 115 6.03 37.28 51.74
CA ALA A 115 7.02 37.17 52.83
C ALA A 115 7.10 35.65 53.22
N ASP A 116 7.93 35.09 54.11
CA ASP A 116 8.60 35.53 55.33
C ASP A 116 9.67 34.47 55.73
N SER A 117 10.70 34.92 56.43
CA SER A 117 11.79 34.16 57.11
C SER A 117 11.30 33.40 58.38
N PRO A 118 12.16 32.76 59.24
CA PRO A 118 13.57 32.31 59.14
C PRO A 118 13.75 30.80 59.55
N LYS A 119 14.90 30.15 59.31
CA LYS A 119 16.02 29.86 60.26
C LYS A 119 16.73 28.62 59.69
N SER A 120 18.01 28.32 59.84
CA SER A 120 19.25 28.95 60.30
C SER A 120 20.29 27.81 60.15
N VAL A 121 21.41 27.90 59.43
CA VAL A 121 22.68 28.65 59.71
C VAL A 121 23.86 27.65 59.61
N THR A 122 24.74 27.91 58.62
CA THR A 122 26.23 27.76 58.53
C THR A 122 26.93 26.45 58.92
N ALA A 123 27.81 25.82 58.11
CA ALA A 123 28.99 26.27 57.35
C ALA A 123 30.22 26.71 58.19
N LEU A 124 31.26 25.86 58.13
CA LEU A 124 32.70 26.12 57.90
C LEU A 124 33.49 27.10 58.79
N ASP A 125 34.63 26.59 59.33
CA ASP A 125 35.94 27.26 59.24
C ASP A 125 37.15 26.30 59.40
N GLN A 126 38.31 26.71 58.87
CA GLN A 126 39.58 26.02 58.54
C GLN A 126 40.51 25.72 59.78
N PRO A 127 41.85 25.43 59.72
CA PRO A 127 42.78 24.90 58.69
C PRO A 127 43.80 23.81 59.19
N SER A 128 44.60 23.27 58.25
CA SER A 128 45.98 22.71 58.36
C SER A 128 46.35 21.57 59.36
N GLY A 129 46.74 20.40 58.83
CA GLY A 129 47.47 19.36 59.56
C GLY A 129 47.79 18.11 58.72
N VAL A 130 48.98 17.52 58.92
CA VAL A 130 49.51 16.33 58.21
C VAL A 130 48.58 15.11 58.37
N ARG A 131 48.40 14.33 57.30
CA ARG A 131 47.46 13.19 57.25
C ARG A 131 47.83 12.07 58.26
N PRO A 132 46.89 11.61 59.10
CA PRO A 132 47.08 10.52 60.07
C PRO A 132 47.55 9.19 59.47
N GLU A 133 47.27 8.98 58.18
CA GLU A 133 47.63 7.78 57.41
C GLU A 133 49.15 7.61 57.25
N LEU A 134 49.89 8.72 57.18
CA LEU A 134 51.34 8.71 56.99
C LEU A 134 52.08 8.36 58.30
N VAL A 135 51.55 8.81 59.44
CA VAL A 135 52.07 8.48 60.78
C VAL A 135 51.84 6.99 61.09
N SER A 136 50.66 6.48 60.75
CA SER A 136 50.33 5.05 60.92
C SER A 136 51.14 4.12 59.99
N TRP A 137 51.60 4.60 58.83
CA TRP A 137 52.52 3.85 57.96
C TRP A 137 53.96 3.85 58.48
N LEU A 138 54.45 5.00 58.98
CA LEU A 138 55.80 5.14 59.52
C LEU A 138 56.02 4.32 60.80
N GLU A 139 55.00 4.14 61.65
CA GLU A 139 55.10 3.27 62.84
C GLU A 139 55.10 1.76 62.49
N ARG A 140 54.38 1.36 61.44
CA ARG A 140 54.37 -0.04 60.95
C ARG A 140 55.65 -0.43 60.20
N PHE A 141 56.36 0.55 59.64
CA PHE A 141 57.66 0.36 59.02
C PHE A 141 58.78 0.21 60.06
N ARG A 142 58.73 0.99 61.15
CA ARG A 142 59.65 0.87 62.30
C ARG A 142 59.52 -0.48 63.03
N ALA A 143 58.29 -0.97 63.21
CA ALA A 143 58.02 -2.27 63.84
C ALA A 143 58.49 -3.50 63.02
N ARG A 144 58.78 -3.34 61.71
CA ARG A 144 59.35 -4.42 60.86
C ARG A 144 60.87 -4.36 60.74
N ALA A 145 61.49 -3.23 61.03
CA ALA A 145 62.94 -3.07 60.98
C ALA A 145 63.65 -3.59 62.25
N GLU A 146 62.94 -3.68 63.38
CA GLU A 146 63.49 -4.17 64.67
C GLU A 146 63.23 -5.68 64.94
N ALA A 147 62.58 -6.39 64.00
CA ALA A 147 62.28 -7.83 64.12
C ALA A 147 63.21 -8.74 63.28
N ALA A 148 64.31 -8.21 62.72
CA ALA A 148 65.21 -8.92 61.82
C ALA A 148 66.40 -9.64 62.50
N ASP A 149 66.59 -9.50 63.82
CA ASP A 149 67.74 -10.09 64.54
C ASP A 149 67.38 -11.23 65.52
N ALA A 150 66.15 -11.75 65.48
CA ALA A 150 65.67 -12.78 66.44
C ALA A 150 65.16 -14.09 65.79
N LEU A 151 65.57 -14.42 64.56
CA LEU A 151 65.22 -15.68 63.87
C LEU A 151 66.42 -16.55 63.48
N ALA A 152 67.62 -16.23 63.96
CA ALA A 152 68.75 -17.15 64.01
C ALA A 152 68.76 -17.90 65.35
N GLN A 153 67.80 -18.81 65.56
CA GLN A 153 67.85 -19.99 66.46
C GLN A 153 66.43 -20.46 66.84
N LYS A 154 65.83 -21.29 65.99
CA LYS A 154 64.95 -22.39 66.41
C LYS A 154 64.70 -23.34 65.24
N ALA A 155 65.55 -24.36 65.14
CA ALA A 155 65.30 -25.56 64.36
C ALA A 155 64.19 -26.40 65.02
N GLY A 156 63.37 -27.10 64.22
CA GLY A 156 62.58 -28.21 64.74
C GLY A 156 61.24 -28.51 64.07
N ALA A 157 61.26 -28.86 62.77
CA ALA A 157 60.49 -29.99 62.22
C ALA A 157 60.94 -30.19 60.77
N ALA A 158 61.58 -31.32 60.45
CA ALA A 158 61.96 -31.67 59.09
C ALA A 158 60.70 -31.68 58.21
N ARG A 159 60.58 -30.70 57.30
CA ARG A 159 59.45 -30.64 56.36
C ARG A 159 59.64 -31.76 55.36
N THR A 160 58.76 -32.76 55.42
CA THR A 160 58.73 -33.88 54.47
C THR A 160 58.31 -33.45 53.06
N GLN A 161 57.77 -32.23 52.89
CA GLN A 161 57.32 -31.66 51.62
C GLN A 161 57.69 -30.18 51.46
N THR A 162 58.03 -29.76 50.23
CA THR A 162 58.38 -28.39 49.81
C THR A 162 57.82 -28.06 48.42
N LEU A 163 58.05 -26.84 47.92
CA LEU A 163 57.81 -26.45 46.52
C LEU A 163 59.06 -26.65 45.65
N ALA A 164 58.85 -27.19 44.44
CA ALA A 164 59.81 -27.22 43.34
C ALA A 164 59.28 -26.37 42.17
N TYR A 165 60.18 -25.73 41.43
CA TYR A 165 59.86 -24.85 40.31
C TYR A 165 60.42 -25.45 39.02
N ARG A 166 59.64 -25.49 37.94
CA ARG A 166 60.12 -25.93 36.62
C ARG A 166 59.97 -24.84 35.59
N LEU A 167 60.99 -24.61 34.77
CA LEU A 167 60.91 -23.74 33.59
C LEU A 167 60.65 -24.59 32.34
N ASN A 168 59.48 -24.45 31.70
CA ASN A 168 59.09 -25.23 30.52
C ASN A 168 58.65 -24.34 29.36
N TRP A 169 58.57 -24.93 28.15
CA TRP A 169 57.89 -24.34 27.00
C TRP A 169 56.39 -24.66 27.06
N SER A 170 55.56 -23.64 26.83
CA SER A 170 54.11 -23.78 26.69
C SER A 170 53.74 -23.91 25.22
N ASP A 171 53.19 -25.05 24.81
CA ASP A 171 52.68 -25.20 23.44
C ASP A 171 51.44 -24.34 23.15
N PHE A 172 50.70 -23.98 24.20
CA PHE A 172 49.50 -23.17 24.14
C PHE A 172 49.83 -21.67 24.04
N HIS A 173 50.76 -21.17 24.86
CA HIS A 173 51.16 -19.76 24.84
C HIS A 173 52.35 -19.46 23.91
N LYS A 174 52.99 -20.50 23.34
CA LYS A 174 54.20 -20.42 22.51
C LYS A 174 55.32 -19.58 23.16
N ARG A 175 55.48 -19.72 24.48
CA ARG A 175 56.46 -18.98 25.31
C ARG A 175 56.90 -19.85 26.50
N HIS A 176 57.99 -19.46 27.16
CA HIS A 176 58.50 -20.13 28.36
C HIS A 176 57.74 -19.69 29.63
N GLU A 177 57.38 -20.64 30.49
CA GLU A 177 56.59 -20.42 31.71
C GLU A 177 57.20 -21.16 32.91
N VAL A 178 56.90 -20.68 34.12
CA VAL A 178 57.28 -21.31 35.39
C VAL A 178 56.08 -22.07 35.95
N VAL A 179 56.24 -23.37 36.10
CA VAL A 179 55.24 -24.29 36.69
C VAL A 179 55.69 -24.69 38.09
N LEU A 180 54.77 -24.67 39.04
CA LEU A 180 55.01 -25.02 40.43
C LEU A 180 54.63 -26.47 40.68
N TYR A 181 55.41 -27.18 41.48
CA TYR A 181 55.18 -28.57 41.85
C TYR A 181 55.31 -28.75 43.36
N ARG A 182 54.50 -29.65 43.93
CA ARG A 182 54.74 -30.13 45.30
C ARG A 182 55.80 -31.23 45.24
N ALA A 183 56.77 -31.19 46.15
CA ALA A 183 57.88 -32.14 46.14
C ALA A 183 58.16 -32.68 47.54
N ARG A 184 58.69 -33.91 47.64
CA ARG A 184 59.14 -34.55 48.88
C ARG A 184 60.64 -34.42 49.04
N CYS A 185 61.08 -34.10 50.26
CA CYS A 185 62.49 -33.92 50.59
C CYS A 185 63.03 -35.08 51.46
N ASN A 186 64.32 -35.38 51.32
CA ASN A 186 65.05 -36.24 52.25
C ASN A 186 65.45 -35.48 53.55
N ALA A 187 66.14 -36.14 54.48
CA ALA A 187 66.53 -35.56 55.77
C ALA A 187 67.47 -34.35 55.62
N GLU A 188 68.21 -34.27 54.51
CA GLU A 188 69.12 -33.20 54.14
C GLU A 188 68.41 -32.03 53.41
N GLY A 189 67.10 -32.14 53.15
CA GLY A 189 66.29 -31.11 52.49
C GLY A 189 66.33 -31.14 50.97
N ALA A 190 67.06 -32.07 50.36
CA ALA A 190 67.13 -32.23 48.90
C ALA A 190 65.86 -32.92 48.36
N ILE A 191 65.42 -32.49 47.18
CA ILE A 191 64.20 -33.00 46.54
C ILE A 191 64.48 -34.38 45.93
N VAL A 192 63.74 -35.39 46.40
CA VAL A 192 63.86 -36.78 45.94
C VAL A 192 62.71 -37.20 45.03
N GLU A 193 61.50 -36.67 45.24
CA GLU A 193 60.33 -37.00 44.42
C GLU A 193 59.47 -35.75 44.20
N VAL A 194 58.95 -35.59 42.98
CA VAL A 194 58.09 -34.46 42.59
C VAL A 194 56.70 -35.01 42.26
N ASP A 195 55.67 -34.50 42.94
CA ASP A 195 54.25 -34.87 42.73
C ASP A 195 53.67 -34.14 41.49
N GLU A 196 52.33 -34.11 41.33
CA GLU A 196 51.64 -33.39 40.25
C GLU A 196 51.80 -31.84 40.34
N PRO A 197 51.62 -31.11 39.22
CA PRO A 197 51.65 -29.65 39.20
C PRO A 197 50.69 -29.03 40.22
N TRP A 198 51.15 -28.02 40.95
CA TRP A 198 50.39 -27.31 41.96
C TRP A 198 50.06 -25.88 41.50
N GLY A 199 48.78 -25.49 41.52
CA GLY A 199 48.33 -24.22 40.93
C GLY A 199 47.65 -23.23 41.89
N ASN A 200 47.40 -23.60 43.16
CA ASN A 200 46.53 -22.82 44.05
C ASN A 200 47.27 -21.72 44.84
N VAL A 201 47.95 -20.83 44.11
CA VAL A 201 48.80 -19.77 44.69
C VAL A 201 48.00 -18.75 45.48
N GLU A 202 46.81 -18.37 45.01
CA GLU A 202 45.93 -17.39 45.69
C GLU A 202 45.58 -17.83 47.11
N ALA A 203 45.17 -19.10 47.28
CA ALA A 203 44.88 -19.65 48.59
C ALA A 203 46.13 -19.67 49.49
N ALA A 204 47.31 -19.94 48.93
CA ALA A 204 48.56 -19.96 49.69
C ALA A 204 49.02 -18.57 50.15
N LEU A 205 48.72 -17.52 49.39
CA LEU A 205 49.01 -16.13 49.75
C LEU A 205 48.12 -15.63 50.90
N VAL A 206 46.89 -16.12 50.99
CA VAL A 206 45.94 -15.81 52.08
C VAL A 206 46.24 -16.66 53.31
N LYS A 207 46.46 -17.97 53.13
CA LYS A 207 46.77 -18.91 54.21
C LYS A 207 47.90 -19.84 53.79
N GLN A 208 49.09 -19.58 54.31
CA GLN A 208 50.31 -20.32 54.00
C GLN A 208 50.15 -21.82 54.33
N PRO A 209 50.25 -22.71 53.33
CA PRO A 209 50.26 -24.15 53.55
C PRO A 209 51.55 -24.58 54.26
N LYS A 210 51.49 -25.67 55.04
CA LYS A 210 52.64 -26.14 55.84
C LYS A 210 53.90 -26.46 55.01
N PHE A 211 53.76 -26.78 53.73
CA PHE A 211 54.86 -27.09 52.82
C PHE A 211 55.44 -25.85 52.10
N VAL A 212 54.83 -24.66 52.25
CA VAL A 212 55.31 -23.40 51.64
C VAL A 212 56.11 -22.63 52.68
N SER A 213 57.36 -22.27 52.40
CA SER A 213 58.20 -21.46 53.31
C SER A 213 57.94 -19.95 53.14
N ASP A 214 58.48 -19.13 54.04
CA ASP A 214 58.38 -17.67 53.92
C ASP A 214 59.17 -17.15 52.71
N GLU A 215 60.26 -17.85 52.36
CA GLU A 215 61.01 -17.63 51.11
C GLU A 215 60.13 -17.93 49.89
N ASP A 216 59.42 -19.06 49.90
CA ASP A 216 58.48 -19.42 48.83
C ASP A 216 57.34 -18.41 48.71
N LEU A 217 56.80 -17.91 49.82
CA LEU A 217 55.78 -16.86 49.81
C LEU A 217 56.28 -15.57 49.12
N SER A 218 57.54 -15.19 49.32
CA SER A 218 58.13 -14.03 48.64
C SER A 218 58.19 -14.22 47.13
N ILE A 219 58.58 -15.41 46.68
CA ILE A 219 58.63 -15.79 45.26
C ILE A 219 57.22 -15.86 44.66
N LEU A 220 56.28 -16.51 45.36
CA LEU A 220 54.89 -16.62 44.93
C LEU A 220 54.21 -15.26 44.83
N ARG A 221 54.48 -14.33 45.76
CA ARG A 221 53.98 -12.93 45.68
C ARG A 221 54.54 -12.21 44.47
N GLY A 222 55.85 -12.33 44.22
CA GLY A 222 56.49 -11.68 43.08
C GLY A 222 55.99 -12.23 41.73
N LEU A 223 55.88 -13.55 41.60
CA LEU A 223 55.28 -14.19 40.43
C LEU A 223 53.79 -13.82 40.25
N TRP A 224 53.04 -13.67 41.36
CA TRP A 224 51.62 -13.26 41.33
C TRP A 224 51.43 -11.80 40.92
N LEU A 225 52.27 -10.89 41.43
CA LEU A 225 52.26 -9.46 41.08
C LEU A 225 52.70 -9.22 39.63
N GLY A 226 53.56 -10.09 39.07
CA GLY A 226 54.05 -10.00 37.70
C GLY A 226 53.08 -10.48 36.61
N ARG A 227 51.86 -10.93 36.95
CA ARG A 227 50.89 -11.42 35.97
C ARG A 227 50.22 -10.30 35.16
N SER A 228 50.10 -10.51 33.85
CA SER A 228 49.24 -9.70 32.98
C SER A 228 47.77 -10.18 33.02
N ARG A 229 46.82 -9.32 32.64
CA ARG A 229 45.38 -9.64 32.48
C ARG A 229 45.11 -10.80 31.48
N GLU A 230 46.11 -11.15 30.67
CA GLU A 230 46.11 -12.22 29.66
C GLU A 230 46.65 -13.58 30.17
N ASP A 231 47.30 -13.63 31.34
CA ASP A 231 47.99 -14.83 31.83
C ASP A 231 47.06 -15.72 32.68
N PHE A 232 46.44 -16.71 32.06
CA PHE A 232 45.52 -17.63 32.73
C PHE A 232 46.25 -18.78 33.44
N GLY A 233 46.54 -18.60 34.73
CA GLY A 233 46.92 -19.71 35.63
C GLY A 233 48.39 -20.11 35.67
N GLN A 234 49.24 -19.58 34.79
CA GLN A 234 50.69 -19.86 34.73
C GLN A 234 51.53 -18.57 34.91
N PHE A 235 52.85 -18.68 35.13
CA PHE A 235 53.72 -17.55 35.46
C PHE A 235 54.79 -17.31 34.39
N ILE A 236 54.75 -16.17 33.69
CA ILE A 236 55.69 -15.81 32.63
C ILE A 236 56.72 -14.81 33.16
N LEU A 237 58.00 -15.03 32.87
CA LEU A 237 59.09 -14.13 33.23
C LEU A 237 59.34 -13.12 32.08
N ARG A 238 59.02 -11.84 32.29
CA ARG A 238 59.25 -10.74 31.32
C ARG A 238 59.76 -9.48 32.00
N GLY A 239 60.49 -8.66 31.26
CA GLY A 239 60.98 -7.36 31.74
C GLY A 239 61.88 -7.48 32.98
N THR A 240 61.97 -6.39 33.74
CA THR A 240 62.83 -6.29 34.94
C THR A 240 62.38 -7.18 36.08
N SER A 241 61.07 -7.23 36.35
CA SER A 241 60.49 -8.09 37.39
C SER A 241 60.72 -9.58 37.10
N GLY A 242 60.66 -10.00 35.83
CA GLY A 242 60.98 -11.37 35.41
C GLY A 242 62.43 -11.76 35.69
N ALA A 243 63.40 -10.86 35.45
CA ALA A 243 64.81 -11.09 35.76
C ALA A 243 65.05 -11.26 37.27
N GLU A 244 64.43 -10.40 38.09
CA GLU A 244 64.51 -10.49 39.55
C GLU A 244 63.91 -11.81 40.08
N MET A 245 62.77 -12.24 39.53
CA MET A 245 62.14 -13.49 39.95
C MET A 245 62.97 -14.71 39.55
N LEU A 246 63.57 -14.71 38.37
CA LEU A 246 64.47 -15.79 37.94
C LEU A 246 65.67 -15.94 38.88
N GLN A 247 66.26 -14.81 39.29
CA GLN A 247 67.37 -14.81 40.23
C GLN A 247 66.95 -15.38 41.60
N LYS A 248 65.78 -14.98 42.13
CA LYS A 248 65.24 -15.53 43.38
C LYS A 248 64.95 -17.02 43.27
N LEU A 249 64.37 -17.48 42.15
CA LEU A 249 64.08 -18.89 41.91
C LEU A 249 65.36 -19.74 41.88
N ILE A 250 66.42 -19.27 41.20
CA ILE A 250 67.72 -19.97 41.18
C ILE A 250 68.34 -20.03 42.58
N ALA A 251 68.27 -18.94 43.35
CA ALA A 251 68.83 -18.86 44.70
C ALA A 251 68.23 -19.90 45.68
N THR A 252 66.99 -20.33 45.44
CA THR A 252 66.36 -21.38 46.27
C THR A 252 67.01 -22.76 46.14
N GLY A 253 67.79 -23.01 45.07
CA GLY A 253 68.28 -24.34 44.72
C GLY A 253 67.18 -25.33 44.32
N ARG A 254 65.97 -24.84 44.00
CA ARG A 254 64.76 -25.66 43.72
C ARG A 254 64.12 -25.35 42.37
N LEU A 255 64.81 -24.62 41.48
CA LEU A 255 64.39 -24.38 40.10
C LEU A 255 65.03 -25.40 39.16
N PHE A 256 64.25 -26.04 38.30
CA PHE A 256 64.70 -27.10 37.40
C PHE A 256 64.32 -26.82 35.95
N PHE A 257 65.17 -27.27 35.01
CA PHE A 257 64.83 -27.28 33.59
C PHE A 257 64.10 -28.57 33.20
N GLU A 258 64.67 -29.73 33.55
CA GLU A 258 64.02 -31.04 33.50
C GLU A 258 64.17 -31.75 34.85
N PHE A 259 63.16 -32.51 35.26
CA PHE A 259 63.25 -33.39 36.45
C PHE A 259 63.93 -34.71 36.08
N LYS A 260 65.21 -34.67 35.72
CA LYS A 260 66.04 -35.85 35.44
C LYS A 260 67.36 -35.80 36.23
N PRO A 261 67.95 -36.96 36.60
CA PRO A 261 69.26 -36.99 37.20
C PRO A 261 70.35 -36.58 36.20
N ALA A 262 71.31 -35.78 36.65
CA ALA A 262 72.46 -35.39 35.85
C ALA A 262 73.44 -36.57 35.72
N ARG A 263 74.23 -36.63 34.62
CA ARG A 263 75.26 -37.67 34.45
C ARG A 263 76.24 -37.63 35.63
N GLY A 264 76.27 -38.70 36.43
CA GLY A 264 77.20 -38.86 37.55
C GLY A 264 76.66 -38.50 38.94
N HIS A 265 75.36 -38.20 39.10
CA HIS A 265 74.72 -37.94 40.40
C HIS A 265 73.47 -38.80 40.63
N ASP A 266 73.31 -39.32 41.85
CA ASP A 266 72.03 -39.87 42.35
C ASP A 266 71.14 -38.72 42.83
N GLY A 267 70.29 -38.17 41.95
CA GLY A 267 69.29 -37.15 42.32
C GLY A 267 69.03 -36.08 41.24
N LEU A 268 67.97 -35.29 41.43
CA LEU A 268 67.60 -34.18 40.55
C LEU A 268 68.58 -32.99 40.68
N ALA A 269 69.01 -32.40 39.56
CA ALA A 269 69.94 -31.27 39.54
C ALA A 269 69.23 -29.93 39.25
N PRO A 270 69.22 -28.96 40.18
CA PRO A 270 68.62 -27.64 39.96
C PRO A 270 69.50 -26.74 39.08
N LEU A 271 68.89 -25.71 38.48
CA LEU A 271 69.56 -24.65 37.76
C LEU A 271 70.43 -23.82 38.71
N SER A 272 71.69 -23.59 38.31
CA SER A 272 72.66 -22.75 39.04
C SER A 272 72.99 -21.47 38.26
N ARG A 273 73.49 -20.45 38.95
CA ARG A 273 73.92 -19.19 38.32
C ARG A 273 75.30 -19.39 37.67
N ALA A 274 75.39 -19.13 36.37
CA ALA A 274 76.62 -19.19 35.58
C ALA A 274 77.20 -17.79 35.27
N ALA A 275 78.29 -17.70 34.50
CA ALA A 275 78.85 -16.43 34.01
C ALA A 275 78.01 -15.81 32.88
N ASP A 276 78.15 -14.51 32.64
CA ASP A 276 77.41 -13.83 31.56
C ASP A 276 77.99 -14.19 30.18
N ARG A 277 77.13 -14.33 29.16
CA ARG A 277 77.52 -14.72 27.78
C ARG A 277 77.24 -13.59 26.78
N PRO A 278 78.11 -13.32 25.80
CA PRO A 278 77.82 -12.40 24.71
C PRO A 278 76.66 -12.90 23.83
N GLY A 279 75.80 -11.98 23.39
CA GLY A 279 74.66 -12.25 22.51
C GLY A 279 74.71 -11.48 21.19
N ARG A 280 74.33 -12.13 20.09
CA ARG A 280 74.20 -11.53 18.76
C ARG A 280 72.85 -11.88 18.13
N ILE A 281 72.24 -10.92 17.45
CA ILE A 281 71.03 -11.16 16.66
C ILE A 281 71.44 -11.71 15.30
N GLU A 282 70.79 -12.80 14.90
CA GLU A 282 70.92 -13.41 13.58
C GLU A 282 69.55 -13.60 12.94
N TRP A 283 69.48 -13.55 11.61
CA TRP A 283 68.28 -13.94 10.88
C TRP A 283 68.34 -15.43 10.60
N GLU A 284 67.45 -16.19 11.23
CA GLU A 284 67.37 -17.64 11.09
C GLU A 284 66.32 -18.01 10.02
N PRO A 285 66.68 -18.81 9.01
CA PRO A 285 65.72 -19.39 8.09
C PRO A 285 64.93 -20.52 8.78
N LEU A 286 63.62 -20.49 8.59
CA LEU A 286 62.69 -21.54 9.00
C LEU A 286 62.54 -22.59 7.88
N ALA A 287 61.92 -23.72 8.23
CA ALA A 287 61.71 -24.85 7.32
C ALA A 287 60.90 -24.50 6.05
N ASP A 288 60.14 -23.42 6.09
CA ASP A 288 59.30 -22.90 5.00
C ASP A 288 59.93 -21.72 4.24
N GLN A 289 61.25 -21.55 4.36
CA GLN A 289 62.02 -20.47 3.73
C GLN A 289 61.67 -19.05 4.22
N ARG A 290 60.88 -18.90 5.29
CA ARG A 290 60.71 -17.62 5.98
C ARG A 290 61.88 -17.35 6.93
N LEU A 291 62.14 -16.07 7.18
CA LEU A 291 63.21 -15.57 8.03
C LEU A 291 62.61 -15.01 9.32
N ARG A 292 63.29 -15.21 10.45
CA ARG A 292 62.97 -14.51 11.70
C ARG A 292 64.24 -14.05 12.41
N PRO A 293 64.22 -12.94 13.16
CA PRO A 293 65.34 -12.56 13.99
C PRO A 293 65.39 -13.42 15.26
N VAL A 294 66.57 -13.95 15.60
CA VAL A 294 66.81 -14.71 16.83
C VAL A 294 68.05 -14.19 17.55
N LEU A 295 68.01 -14.14 18.88
CA LEU A 295 69.16 -13.78 19.71
C LEU A 295 69.93 -15.06 20.08
N ARG A 296 71.17 -15.20 19.63
CA ARG A 296 72.05 -16.33 19.94
C ARG A 296 73.17 -15.93 20.89
N THR A 297 73.58 -16.85 21.77
CA THR A 297 74.69 -16.67 22.72
C THR A 297 75.91 -17.51 22.32
N GLU A 298 77.10 -17.10 22.75
CA GLU A 298 78.32 -17.91 22.66
C GLU A 298 78.88 -18.19 24.07
N PRO A 299 79.00 -19.46 24.51
CA PRO A 299 78.49 -20.68 23.88
C PRO A 299 76.96 -20.74 23.83
N ARG A 300 76.43 -21.55 22.91
CA ARG A 300 74.99 -21.62 22.60
C ARG A 300 74.16 -22.09 23.79
N ALA A 301 73.24 -21.25 24.25
CA ALA A 301 72.26 -21.60 25.27
C ALA A 301 71.10 -22.44 24.70
N THR A 302 70.42 -23.18 25.57
CA THR A 302 69.19 -23.92 25.23
C THR A 302 68.04 -22.98 24.94
N MET A 303 67.94 -21.86 25.68
CA MET A 303 66.96 -20.80 25.42
C MET A 303 67.42 -19.44 25.93
N VAL A 304 66.74 -18.40 25.46
CA VAL A 304 66.91 -17.01 25.87
C VAL A 304 65.54 -16.47 26.31
N LEU A 305 65.48 -15.86 27.49
CA LEU A 305 64.28 -15.31 28.11
C LEU A 305 64.26 -13.79 27.90
N PRO A 306 63.15 -13.22 27.40
CA PRO A 306 63.03 -11.79 27.11
C PRO A 306 62.80 -10.94 28.39
N THR A 307 63.70 -11.08 29.35
CA THR A 307 63.75 -10.29 30.60
C THR A 307 64.68 -9.09 30.43
N GLU A 308 64.66 -8.14 31.37
CA GLU A 308 65.55 -6.98 31.38
C GLU A 308 66.41 -7.00 32.67
N PRO A 309 67.71 -7.32 32.61
CA PRO A 309 68.50 -7.73 31.45
C PRO A 309 68.07 -9.11 30.91
N VAL A 310 68.44 -9.42 29.67
CA VAL A 310 68.07 -10.68 28.99
C VAL A 310 68.81 -11.86 29.63
N TRP A 311 68.10 -12.93 29.97
CA TRP A 311 68.70 -14.14 30.55
C TRP A 311 68.80 -15.29 29.55
N TYR A 312 69.82 -16.12 29.67
CA TYR A 312 69.92 -17.41 28.98
C TYR A 312 69.77 -18.56 29.98
N VAL A 313 69.28 -19.70 29.50
CA VAL A 313 69.25 -20.97 30.23
C VAL A 313 69.89 -22.06 29.37
N ASP A 314 70.83 -22.78 29.97
CA ASP A 314 71.54 -23.92 29.40
C ASP A 314 71.08 -25.18 30.14
N GLY A 315 70.14 -25.89 29.54
CA GLY A 315 69.57 -27.12 30.09
C GLY A 315 70.50 -28.32 30.03
N VAL A 316 71.64 -28.23 29.32
CA VAL A 316 72.65 -29.29 29.29
C VAL A 316 73.61 -29.14 30.48
N ALA A 317 74.05 -27.91 30.75
CA ALA A 317 74.89 -27.59 31.91
C ALA A 317 74.08 -27.39 33.21
N ASN A 318 72.75 -27.29 33.12
CA ASN A 318 71.86 -26.84 34.20
C ASN A 318 72.29 -25.49 34.80
N GLU A 319 72.54 -24.54 33.91
CA GLU A 319 73.07 -23.22 34.24
C GLU A 319 72.20 -22.12 33.64
N ALA A 320 72.13 -20.96 34.29
CA ALA A 320 71.47 -19.77 33.77
C ALA A 320 72.31 -18.51 34.04
N GLY A 321 72.33 -17.58 33.08
CA GLY A 321 73.07 -16.33 33.23
C GLY A 321 72.59 -15.20 32.33
N ILE A 322 73.25 -14.04 32.37
CA ILE A 322 72.82 -12.86 31.60
C ILE A 322 73.44 -12.88 30.20
N VAL A 323 72.68 -12.43 29.21
CA VAL A 323 73.13 -12.18 27.84
C VAL A 323 73.61 -10.74 27.70
N GLN A 324 74.88 -10.54 27.37
CA GLN A 324 75.44 -9.23 27.06
C GLN A 324 75.05 -8.84 25.63
N SER A 325 74.20 -7.83 25.48
CA SER A 325 73.76 -7.27 24.19
C SER A 325 74.18 -5.81 24.07
N SER A 326 74.57 -5.39 22.86
CA SER A 326 74.87 -3.99 22.54
C SER A 326 73.63 -3.15 22.19
N LEU A 327 72.45 -3.78 22.09
CA LEU A 327 71.19 -3.13 21.70
C LEU A 327 70.32 -2.78 22.92
N PRO A 328 69.62 -1.62 22.92
CA PRO A 328 68.70 -1.25 24.00
C PRO A 328 67.52 -2.22 24.13
N PHE A 329 67.15 -2.58 25.35
CA PHE A 329 66.03 -3.50 25.60
C PHE A 329 64.69 -3.01 25.04
N GLN A 330 64.44 -1.69 24.97
CA GLN A 330 63.15 -1.15 24.51
C GLN A 330 62.73 -1.58 23.09
N GLN A 331 63.69 -1.89 22.21
CA GLN A 331 63.42 -2.28 20.81
C GLN A 331 63.53 -3.79 20.58
N LEU A 332 64.15 -4.53 21.51
CA LEU A 332 64.49 -5.93 21.34
C LEU A 332 63.29 -6.89 21.39
N PRO A 333 62.34 -6.78 22.35
CA PRO A 333 61.19 -7.68 22.44
C PRO A 333 60.29 -7.65 21.21
N ASP A 334 59.92 -6.45 20.72
CA ASP A 334 59.03 -6.31 19.56
C ASP A 334 59.73 -6.75 18.27
N TYR A 335 61.03 -6.46 18.15
CA TYR A 335 61.84 -6.91 17.02
C TYR A 335 62.01 -8.44 16.99
N LEU A 336 62.31 -9.08 18.13
CA LEU A 336 62.40 -10.54 18.23
C LEU A 336 61.05 -11.26 18.15
N ALA A 337 59.95 -10.54 18.44
CA ALA A 337 58.58 -11.02 18.27
C ALA A 337 58.04 -10.83 16.85
N MET A 338 58.83 -10.26 15.93
CA MET A 338 58.43 -10.07 14.54
C MET A 338 57.99 -11.42 13.93
N PRO A 339 56.82 -11.47 13.26
CA PRO A 339 56.37 -12.69 12.60
C PRO A 339 57.39 -13.12 11.53
N PRO A 340 57.54 -14.42 11.25
CA PRO A 340 58.43 -14.87 10.20
C PRO A 340 58.06 -14.26 8.84
N ILE A 341 59.03 -13.64 8.18
CA ILE A 341 58.86 -12.91 6.92
C ILE A 341 59.40 -13.73 5.75
N SER A 342 58.77 -13.67 4.59
CA SER A 342 59.29 -14.28 3.37
C SER A 342 60.45 -13.48 2.78
N LEU A 343 61.22 -14.11 1.89
CA LEU A 343 62.26 -13.42 1.12
C LEU A 343 61.72 -12.27 0.24
N ALA A 344 60.45 -12.34 -0.17
CA ALA A 344 59.77 -11.27 -0.92
C ALA A 344 59.40 -10.06 -0.04
N GLU A 345 59.14 -10.28 1.25
CA GLU A 345 58.79 -9.23 2.22
C GLU A 345 60.04 -8.57 2.83
N ALA A 346 61.21 -9.22 2.77
CA ALA A 346 62.46 -8.72 3.34
C ALA A 346 62.86 -7.31 2.86
N PRO A 347 62.74 -6.92 1.57
CA PRO A 347 63.04 -5.55 1.12
C PRO A 347 62.13 -4.49 1.76
N LEU A 348 60.84 -4.79 1.94
CA LEU A 348 59.87 -3.90 2.59
C LEU A 348 60.22 -3.69 4.05
N VAL A 349 60.43 -4.78 4.79
CA VAL A 349 60.81 -4.73 6.21
C VAL A 349 62.15 -4.00 6.38
N ALA A 350 63.13 -4.24 5.51
CA ALA A 350 64.42 -3.54 5.53
C ALA A 350 64.28 -2.04 5.22
N SER A 351 63.32 -1.62 4.39
CA SER A 351 63.06 -0.21 4.11
C SER A 351 62.44 0.49 5.31
N VAL A 352 61.43 -0.13 5.93
CA VAL A 352 60.74 0.43 7.11
C VAL A 352 61.70 0.51 8.29
N LEU A 353 62.46 -0.56 8.59
CA LEU A 353 63.44 -0.57 9.69
C LEU A 353 64.54 0.48 9.52
N ARG A 354 64.98 0.76 8.28
CA ARG A 354 65.95 1.84 8.01
C ARG A 354 65.43 3.23 8.40
N GLU A 355 64.12 3.45 8.27
CA GLU A 355 63.48 4.73 8.60
C GLU A 355 63.23 4.87 10.11
N ILE A 356 62.69 3.83 10.75
CA ILE A 356 62.20 3.93 12.14
C ILE A 356 63.19 3.42 13.20
N ALA A 357 64.13 2.54 12.85
CA ALA A 357 65.04 1.88 13.79
C ALA A 357 66.39 1.47 13.13
N PRO A 358 67.22 2.43 12.69
CA PRO A 358 68.43 2.17 11.89
C PRO A 358 69.53 1.38 12.62
N GLY A 359 69.45 1.24 13.96
CA GLY A 359 70.39 0.48 14.77
C GLY A 359 70.12 -1.04 14.82
N LEU A 360 68.98 -1.52 14.29
CA LEU A 360 68.63 -2.95 14.30
C LEU A 360 69.18 -3.67 13.05
N PRO A 361 69.60 -4.93 13.16
CA PRO A 361 70.07 -5.71 12.01
C PRO A 361 68.99 -5.81 10.92
N LEU A 362 69.32 -5.54 9.66
CA LEU A 362 68.34 -5.66 8.57
C LEU A 362 68.19 -7.12 8.13
N PRO A 363 67.01 -7.57 7.66
CA PRO A 363 66.85 -8.89 7.07
C PRO A 363 67.73 -9.01 5.81
N PRO A 364 68.29 -10.21 5.53
CA PRO A 364 69.03 -10.45 4.30
C PRO A 364 68.09 -10.25 3.09
N THR A 365 68.52 -9.43 2.13
CA THR A 365 67.77 -9.12 0.92
C THR A 365 68.55 -9.64 -0.29
N HIS A 366 67.88 -10.36 -1.19
CA HIS A 366 68.51 -10.99 -2.36
C HIS A 366 68.30 -10.23 -3.67
N ASP A 367 67.38 -9.26 -3.72
CA ASP A 367 67.27 -8.35 -4.85
C ASP A 367 66.49 -7.09 -4.42
N THR A 368 66.85 -5.94 -4.97
CA THR A 368 66.16 -4.66 -4.69
C THR A 368 64.97 -4.52 -5.63
N SER A 369 63.92 -5.31 -5.41
CA SER A 369 62.62 -5.03 -6.01
C SER A 369 62.15 -3.66 -5.50
N ALA A 370 62.14 -2.65 -6.37
CA ALA A 370 61.78 -1.29 -6.03
C ALA A 370 60.31 -1.23 -5.58
N ILE A 371 60.08 -0.99 -4.29
CA ILE A 371 58.75 -0.72 -3.76
C ILE A 371 58.20 0.52 -4.48
N ARG A 372 57.06 0.39 -5.15
CA ARG A 372 56.41 1.52 -5.81
C ARG A 372 55.80 2.43 -4.75
N VAL A 373 56.41 3.60 -4.57
CA VAL A 373 55.92 4.65 -3.67
C VAL A 373 54.97 5.57 -4.44
N ILE A 374 53.75 5.74 -3.95
CA ILE A 374 52.77 6.68 -4.50
C ILE A 374 52.77 7.93 -3.62
N ASP A 375 53.19 9.05 -4.21
CA ASP A 375 53.23 10.39 -3.60
C ASP A 375 52.61 11.40 -4.57
N VAL A 376 51.29 11.32 -4.70
CA VAL A 376 50.47 12.20 -5.55
C VAL A 376 49.49 12.99 -4.68
N GLU A 377 48.95 14.07 -5.25
CA GLU A 377 47.89 14.83 -4.60
C GLU A 377 46.59 14.00 -4.60
N PRO A 378 45.93 13.79 -3.44
CA PRO A 378 44.76 12.92 -3.38
C PRO A 378 43.51 13.56 -3.97
N VAL A 379 42.69 12.76 -4.64
CA VAL A 379 41.35 13.17 -5.08
C VAL A 379 40.34 12.84 -3.97
N PRO A 380 39.59 13.83 -3.43
CA PRO A 380 38.59 13.58 -2.40
C PRO A 380 37.36 12.88 -3.00
N VAL A 381 36.93 11.79 -2.39
CA VAL A 381 35.79 10.98 -2.81
C VAL A 381 34.72 11.01 -1.72
N LEU A 382 33.50 11.35 -2.10
CA LEU A 382 32.31 11.35 -1.24
C LEU A 382 31.34 10.25 -1.70
N THR A 383 31.00 9.34 -0.81
CA THR A 383 30.05 8.24 -1.09
C THR A 383 28.76 8.42 -0.29
N LEU A 384 27.61 8.51 -0.93
CA LEU A 384 26.30 8.69 -0.28
C LEU A 384 25.50 7.38 -0.30
N ASN A 385 24.99 6.94 0.85
CA ASN A 385 24.22 5.71 0.97
C ASN A 385 23.08 5.80 2.00
N SER A 386 22.02 5.03 1.81
CA SER A 386 20.95 4.81 2.79
C SER A 386 21.13 3.43 3.43
N HIS A 387 21.47 3.41 4.72
CA HIS A 387 21.61 2.18 5.47
C HIS A 387 20.31 1.83 6.19
N ALA A 388 19.72 0.67 5.87
CA ALA A 388 18.56 0.17 6.60
C ALA A 388 18.96 -0.21 8.03
N LEU A 389 18.33 0.43 9.03
CA LEU A 389 18.44 -0.02 10.40
C LEU A 389 17.64 -1.32 10.58
N PRO A 390 18.20 -2.36 11.22
CA PRO A 390 17.42 -3.51 11.64
C PRO A 390 16.31 -3.03 12.57
N SER A 391 15.05 -3.22 12.17
CA SER A 391 13.91 -2.97 13.05
C SER A 391 14.03 -3.89 14.26
N GLY A 392 14.26 -3.33 15.45
CA GLY A 392 14.18 -4.08 16.70
C GLY A 392 12.79 -4.72 16.80
N ALA A 393 12.75 -6.05 16.86
CA ALA A 393 11.52 -6.80 16.99
C ALA A 393 10.94 -6.61 18.40
N LYS A 394 10.18 -5.54 18.61
CA LYS A 394 9.08 -5.41 19.59
C LYS A 394 8.31 -4.11 19.29
N ALA A 395 6.98 -4.25 19.21
CA ALA A 395 5.97 -3.25 18.80
C ALA A 395 5.80 -3.07 17.27
N GLY A 396 4.77 -3.71 16.72
CA GLY A 396 4.40 -3.70 15.31
C GLY A 396 3.84 -2.37 14.77
N GLN A 397 4.52 -1.25 14.99
CA GLN A 397 4.11 0.06 14.45
C GLN A 397 5.24 1.02 14.03
N ARG A 398 6.50 0.57 13.85
CA ARG A 398 7.52 1.43 13.21
C ARG A 398 8.11 0.77 11.97
N LYS A 399 7.96 1.45 10.83
CA LYS A 399 8.67 1.12 9.58
C LYS A 399 10.18 1.20 9.85
N PRO A 400 11.01 0.33 9.24
CA PRO A 400 12.46 0.47 9.31
C PRO A 400 12.86 1.85 8.78
N GLU A 401 13.34 2.73 9.65
CA GLU A 401 13.93 4.01 9.25
C GLU A 401 15.32 3.72 8.71
N ALA A 402 15.51 3.91 7.40
CA ALA A 402 16.87 3.94 6.85
C ALA A 402 17.53 5.27 7.27
N VAL A 403 18.82 5.22 7.59
CA VAL A 403 19.62 6.39 7.92
C VAL A 403 20.50 6.70 6.72
N GLU A 404 20.47 7.96 6.30
CA GLU A 404 21.35 8.45 5.25
C GLU A 404 22.71 8.83 5.81
N LEU A 405 23.76 8.28 5.18
CA LEU A 405 25.15 8.41 5.60
C LEU A 405 26.02 8.77 4.40
N ALA A 406 27.06 9.54 4.69
CA ALA A 406 28.11 9.94 3.76
C ALA A 406 29.46 9.41 4.26
N GLY A 407 30.10 8.59 3.44
CA GLY A 407 31.47 8.13 3.64
C GLY A 407 32.47 9.01 2.88
N VAL A 408 33.64 9.23 3.47
CA VAL A 408 34.72 10.03 2.88
C VAL A 408 35.98 9.18 2.72
N SER A 409 36.57 9.23 1.54
CA SER A 409 37.87 8.61 1.26
C SER A 409 38.73 9.49 0.34
N PHE A 410 40.02 9.16 0.25
CA PHE A 410 40.98 9.84 -0.60
C PHE A 410 41.59 8.85 -1.57
N ASP A 411 41.48 9.14 -2.87
CA ASP A 411 42.04 8.33 -3.95
C ASP A 411 43.46 8.81 -4.27
N TYR A 412 44.43 7.90 -4.12
CA TYR A 412 45.83 8.05 -4.48
C TYR A 412 46.16 7.16 -5.68
N ASP A 413 46.02 7.69 -6.89
CA ASP A 413 46.34 7.00 -8.16
C ASP A 413 45.60 5.64 -8.32
N GLY A 414 44.29 5.64 -8.06
CA GLY A 414 43.42 4.47 -8.17
C GLY A 414 43.26 3.66 -6.87
N VAL A 415 43.90 4.11 -5.77
CA VAL A 415 43.85 3.43 -4.47
C VAL A 415 43.14 4.32 -3.46
N SER A 416 41.93 3.91 -3.06
CA SER A 416 41.08 4.65 -2.13
C SER A 416 41.41 4.30 -0.68
N ILE A 417 41.87 5.29 0.09
CA ILE A 417 42.13 5.18 1.53
C ILE A 417 41.02 5.92 2.31
N ASN A 418 40.40 5.25 3.26
CA ASN A 418 39.45 5.88 4.20
C ASN A 418 40.19 6.84 5.15
N VAL A 419 39.55 7.94 5.54
CA VAL A 419 40.16 9.00 6.37
C VAL A 419 40.81 8.44 7.65
N ASP A 420 40.14 7.52 8.35
CA ASP A 420 40.58 6.96 9.64
C ASP A 420 41.62 5.82 9.52
N SER A 421 41.99 5.40 8.30
CA SER A 421 42.92 4.28 8.12
C SER A 421 44.36 4.70 8.40
N SER A 422 45.05 4.11 9.38
CA SER A 422 46.50 4.31 9.56
C SER A 422 47.35 3.52 8.55
N VAL A 423 46.72 2.75 7.66
CA VAL A 423 47.40 1.89 6.68
C VAL A 423 48.06 2.74 5.60
N THR A 424 49.38 2.63 5.50
CA THR A 424 50.19 3.24 4.42
C THR A 424 50.65 2.21 3.39
N LEU A 425 50.58 0.92 3.71
CA LEU A 425 50.98 -0.19 2.84
C LEU A 425 49.74 -0.92 2.32
N VAL A 426 49.49 -0.84 1.02
CA VAL A 426 48.29 -1.42 0.40
C VAL A 426 48.71 -2.55 -0.55
N PRO A 427 48.22 -3.78 -0.35
CA PRO A 427 48.44 -4.86 -1.30
C PRO A 427 47.56 -4.66 -2.55
N ILE A 428 48.14 -4.84 -3.74
CA ILE A 428 47.42 -4.77 -5.01
C ILE A 428 47.18 -6.19 -5.54
N PRO A 429 46.05 -6.46 -6.23
CA PRO A 429 45.87 -7.70 -7.00
C PRO A 429 47.03 -7.91 -7.99
N GLY A 430 47.93 -8.85 -7.69
CA GLY A 430 49.19 -9.04 -8.40
C GLY A 430 50.37 -9.42 -7.50
N GLY A 431 50.25 -9.19 -6.19
CA GLY A 431 51.24 -9.61 -5.18
C GLY A 431 52.21 -8.49 -4.76
N ASP A 432 52.20 -7.36 -5.45
CA ASP A 432 52.98 -6.18 -5.09
C ASP A 432 52.33 -5.40 -3.94
N VAL A 433 53.16 -4.85 -3.05
CA VAL A 433 52.75 -3.94 -1.99
C VAL A 433 53.22 -2.53 -2.36
N ILE A 434 52.29 -1.60 -2.44
CA ILE A 434 52.61 -0.18 -2.64
C ILE A 434 52.68 0.55 -1.30
N HIS A 435 53.59 1.51 -1.22
CA HIS A 435 53.67 2.42 -0.08
C HIS A 435 53.07 3.77 -0.48
N ILE A 436 51.97 4.15 0.16
CA ILE A 436 51.29 5.42 -0.09
C ILE A 436 51.78 6.44 0.94
N ARG A 437 52.40 7.51 0.45
CA ARG A 437 52.76 8.65 1.29
C ARG A 437 51.55 9.58 1.41
N ARG A 438 50.80 9.42 2.49
CA ARG A 438 49.61 10.23 2.75
C ARG A 438 49.96 11.71 2.95
N ARG A 439 49.27 12.59 2.23
CA ARG A 439 49.41 14.05 2.33
C ARG A 439 48.37 14.62 3.30
N TYR A 440 48.60 14.42 4.60
CA TYR A 440 47.62 14.78 5.65
C TYR A 440 47.16 16.24 5.62
N GLU A 441 48.03 17.19 5.26
CA GLU A 441 47.63 18.61 5.14
C GLU A 441 46.65 18.86 3.99
N ALA A 442 46.84 18.18 2.85
CA ALA A 442 45.92 18.24 1.71
C ALA A 442 44.56 17.61 2.05
N GLU A 443 44.59 16.44 2.70
CA GLU A 443 43.39 15.76 3.19
C GLU A 443 42.60 16.64 4.17
N LYS A 444 43.29 17.24 5.16
CA LYS A 444 42.70 18.14 6.15
C LYS A 444 42.03 19.35 5.51
N LYS A 445 42.65 19.96 4.49
CA LYS A 445 42.06 21.07 3.74
C LYS A 445 40.74 20.68 3.07
N ARG A 446 40.67 19.51 2.46
CA ARG A 446 39.43 18.99 1.83
C ARG A 446 38.37 18.65 2.88
N LEU A 447 38.73 18.05 4.01
CA LEU A 447 37.76 17.76 5.08
C LEU A 447 37.12 19.03 5.65
N LEU A 448 37.89 20.12 5.77
CA LEU A 448 37.34 21.43 6.17
C LEU A 448 36.38 22.03 5.14
N GLU A 449 36.62 21.78 3.86
CA GLU A 449 35.73 22.17 2.76
C GLU A 449 34.39 21.42 2.85
N LEU A 450 34.44 20.09 3.04
CA LEU A 450 33.25 19.25 3.21
C LEU A 450 32.43 19.64 4.46
N ARG A 451 33.08 20.03 5.56
CA ARG A 451 32.36 20.45 6.77
C ARG A 451 31.49 21.70 6.54
N LYS A 452 31.85 22.56 5.58
CA LYS A 452 31.04 23.75 5.22
C LYS A 452 29.75 23.41 4.48
N SER A 453 29.62 22.20 3.94
CA SER A 453 28.40 21.75 3.25
C SER A 453 27.32 21.22 4.20
N GLY A 454 27.51 21.35 5.52
CA GLY A 454 26.53 20.95 6.54
C GLY A 454 26.66 19.51 7.04
N LEU A 455 27.53 18.69 6.43
CA LEU A 455 27.80 17.33 6.88
C LEU A 455 28.52 17.32 8.23
N GLN A 456 27.99 16.55 9.18
CA GLN A 456 28.50 16.41 10.54
C GLN A 456 28.73 14.94 10.87
N LYS A 457 29.62 14.67 11.83
CA LYS A 457 29.82 13.30 12.33
C LYS A 457 28.52 12.79 12.95
N VAL A 458 28.05 11.62 12.51
CA VAL A 458 26.84 11.01 13.08
C VAL A 458 27.22 10.47 14.47
N PRO A 459 26.54 10.89 15.55
CA PRO A 459 26.76 10.32 16.86
C PRO A 459 26.47 8.83 16.82
N THR A 460 27.39 8.00 17.33
CA THR A 460 27.23 6.54 17.38
C THR A 460 25.97 6.12 18.14
N SER A 461 25.45 7.00 19.02
CA SER A 461 24.18 6.83 19.75
C SER A 461 22.91 6.94 18.90
N ARG A 462 22.97 7.53 17.69
CA ARG A 462 21.79 7.69 16.80
C ARG A 462 21.48 6.45 15.95
N VAL A 463 22.36 5.44 15.93
CA VAL A 463 22.23 4.28 15.05
C VAL A 463 22.26 3.00 15.90
N PHE A 464 21.06 2.54 16.30
CA PHE A 464 20.88 1.19 16.84
C PHE A 464 21.00 0.16 15.70
N ALA A 465 22.21 -0.14 15.26
CA ALA A 465 22.47 -1.23 14.34
C ALA A 465 23.46 -2.22 14.96
N ALA A 466 23.15 -3.50 14.86
CA ALA A 466 24.01 -4.62 15.28
C ALA A 466 25.39 -4.68 14.55
N ARG A 467 25.64 -3.76 13.62
CA ARG A 467 26.96 -3.50 13.02
C ARG A 467 27.41 -2.10 13.44
N GLN A 468 28.58 -2.01 14.07
CA GLN A 468 29.26 -0.74 14.29
C GLN A 468 29.38 0.00 12.94
N LEU A 469 28.71 1.14 12.81
CA LEU A 469 29.03 2.06 11.73
C LEU A 469 30.46 2.59 11.97
N PRO A 470 31.28 2.76 10.93
CA PRO A 470 32.58 3.40 11.08
C PRO A 470 32.46 4.79 11.71
N ASP A 471 33.35 5.13 12.65
CA ASP A 471 33.39 6.43 13.36
C ASP A 471 33.61 7.65 12.43
N THR A 472 33.82 7.41 11.14
CA THR A 472 33.98 8.38 10.05
C THR A 472 32.68 8.81 9.38
N MET A 473 31.57 8.09 9.59
CA MET A 473 30.35 8.33 8.81
C MET A 473 29.77 9.71 9.14
N LEU A 474 29.54 10.49 8.08
CA LEU A 474 28.94 11.80 8.16
C LEU A 474 27.44 11.71 7.83
N GLY A 475 26.67 12.65 8.36
CA GLY A 475 25.25 12.78 8.08
C GLY A 475 24.81 14.22 8.27
N LEU A 476 23.58 14.50 7.86
CA LEU A 476 22.95 15.80 8.09
C LEU A 476 22.11 15.75 9.39
N PRO A 477 21.95 16.88 10.08
CA PRO A 477 21.22 16.93 11.35
C PRO A 477 19.73 16.61 11.20
N ASP A 478 19.15 16.87 10.02
CA ASP A 478 17.75 16.67 9.67
C ASP A 478 17.63 15.82 8.39
N ALA A 479 16.61 14.95 8.33
CA ALA A 479 16.30 14.16 7.15
C ALA A 479 15.93 15.04 5.95
N ASP A 480 15.21 16.14 6.17
CA ASP A 480 14.77 17.04 5.10
C ASP A 480 15.92 17.84 4.47
N ALA A 481 17.05 18.00 5.18
CA ALA A 481 18.23 18.70 4.69
C ALA A 481 18.95 17.95 3.54
N TRP A 482 18.75 16.64 3.41
CA TRP A 482 19.41 15.85 2.37
C TRP A 482 19.00 16.21 0.95
N SER A 483 17.76 16.65 0.74
CA SER A 483 17.30 17.09 -0.58
C SER A 483 18.04 18.34 -1.05
N ALA A 484 18.18 19.35 -0.17
CA ALA A 484 18.92 20.57 -0.47
C ALA A 484 20.41 20.27 -0.65
N PHE A 485 20.99 19.38 0.16
CA PHE A 485 22.38 18.96 0.01
C PHE A 485 22.66 18.32 -1.37
N VAL A 486 21.80 17.40 -1.82
CA VAL A 486 21.97 16.74 -3.12
C VAL A 486 21.78 17.71 -4.29
N ASN A 487 20.83 18.64 -4.20
CA ASN A 487 20.52 19.55 -5.31
C ASN A 487 21.49 20.74 -5.40
N ASP A 488 21.97 21.26 -4.26
CA ASP A 488 22.75 22.50 -4.22
C ASP A 488 24.22 22.26 -3.89
N ALA A 489 24.51 21.46 -2.86
CA ALA A 489 25.87 21.30 -2.35
C ALA A 489 26.70 20.27 -3.14
N VAL A 490 26.09 19.19 -3.63
CA VAL A 490 26.80 18.17 -4.43
C VAL A 490 27.36 18.75 -5.74
N PRO A 491 26.61 19.53 -6.55
CA PRO A 491 27.17 20.16 -7.75
C PRO A 491 28.34 21.11 -7.46
N ASP A 492 28.26 21.89 -6.36
CA ASP A 492 29.33 22.76 -5.91
C ASP A 492 30.60 21.98 -5.53
N LEU A 493 30.46 20.87 -4.79
CA LEU A 493 31.58 19.98 -4.46
C LEU A 493 32.23 19.38 -5.71
N VAL A 494 31.43 18.89 -6.67
CA VAL A 494 31.94 18.35 -7.94
C VAL A 494 32.73 19.42 -8.71
N SER A 495 32.23 20.66 -8.75
CA SER A 495 32.94 21.78 -9.39
C SER A 495 34.30 22.11 -8.75
N LYS A 496 34.45 21.81 -7.45
CA LYS A 496 35.69 22.01 -6.67
C LYS A 496 36.64 20.81 -6.67
N GLY A 497 36.34 19.80 -7.50
CA GLY A 497 37.19 18.63 -7.74
C GLY A 497 36.88 17.43 -6.85
N TRP A 498 35.70 17.38 -6.21
CA TRP A 498 35.23 16.18 -5.52
C TRP A 498 34.68 15.15 -6.50
N ARG A 499 34.96 13.88 -6.25
CA ARG A 499 34.28 12.77 -6.92
C ARG A 499 33.14 12.29 -6.01
N VAL A 500 31.90 12.45 -6.44
CA VAL A 500 30.72 12.05 -5.66
C VAL A 500 30.08 10.81 -6.27
N THR A 501 29.88 9.77 -5.46
CA THR A 501 29.24 8.52 -5.85
C THR A 501 28.01 8.29 -4.97
N MET A 502 26.85 8.05 -5.57
CA MET A 502 25.62 7.75 -4.83
C MET A 502 25.24 6.28 -5.03
N ALA A 503 24.96 5.58 -3.93
CA ALA A 503 24.48 4.20 -3.99
C ALA A 503 23.08 4.14 -4.66
N PRO A 504 22.75 3.08 -5.42
CA PRO A 504 21.42 2.91 -6.02
C PRO A 504 20.26 2.95 -5.00
N GLU A 505 20.50 2.45 -3.79
CA GLU A 505 19.56 2.42 -2.68
C GLU A 505 19.44 3.76 -1.92
N PHE A 506 20.27 4.76 -2.24
CA PHE A 506 20.26 6.04 -1.56
C PHE A 506 18.93 6.79 -1.75
N ARG A 507 18.33 7.26 -0.65
CA ARG A 507 16.96 7.79 -0.63
C ARG A 507 16.76 9.01 -1.52
N TYR A 508 17.78 9.85 -1.58
CA TYR A 508 17.76 11.13 -2.30
C TYR A 508 18.42 11.05 -3.67
N ASN A 509 18.76 9.84 -4.14
CA ASN A 509 19.13 9.59 -5.54
C ASN A 509 17.86 9.53 -6.41
N VAL A 510 17.22 10.69 -6.54
CA VAL A 510 15.92 10.86 -7.18
C VAL A 510 16.11 11.79 -8.36
N ILE A 511 15.65 11.35 -9.53
CA ILE A 511 15.61 12.22 -10.70
C ILE A 511 14.26 12.92 -10.70
N GLU A 512 14.28 14.24 -10.50
CA GLU A 512 13.10 15.07 -10.69
C GLU A 512 12.79 15.19 -12.18
N ILE A 513 11.52 15.00 -12.50
CA ILE A 513 11.04 15.02 -13.88
C ILE A 513 10.23 16.29 -14.04
N ASP A 514 10.54 17.08 -15.07
CA ASP A 514 9.86 18.35 -15.36
C ASP A 514 8.71 18.24 -16.37
N ALA A 515 8.74 17.24 -17.25
CA ALA A 515 7.72 17.07 -18.28
C ALA A 515 7.42 15.59 -18.56
N ILE A 516 6.17 15.32 -18.93
CA ILE A 516 5.73 14.04 -19.48
C ILE A 516 5.37 14.28 -20.94
N ASP A 517 5.97 13.49 -21.84
CA ASP A 517 5.74 13.54 -23.28
C ASP A 517 4.78 12.41 -23.69
N GLY A 518 3.89 12.68 -24.65
CA GLY A 518 2.99 11.67 -25.19
C GLY A 518 2.97 11.68 -26.71
N THR A 519 3.07 10.51 -27.33
CA THR A 519 2.96 10.32 -28.79
C THR A 519 1.83 9.34 -29.09
N ALA A 520 1.00 9.64 -30.10
CA ALA A 520 -0.01 8.68 -30.57
C ALA A 520 0.19 8.42 -32.06
N HIS A 521 0.16 7.14 -32.41
CA HIS A 521 0.32 6.66 -33.78
C HIS A 521 -0.94 5.93 -34.21
N GLN A 522 -1.37 6.14 -35.46
CA GLN A 522 -2.53 5.43 -36.00
C GLN A 522 -2.21 3.94 -36.15
N ALA A 523 -2.93 3.10 -35.41
CA ALA A 523 -2.99 1.67 -35.63
C ALA A 523 -4.16 1.36 -36.58
N GLY A 524 -4.05 0.30 -37.38
CA GLY A 524 -5.15 -0.13 -38.26
C GLY A 524 -6.48 -0.35 -37.51
N ASP A 525 -7.59 -0.39 -38.26
CA ASP A 525 -8.95 -0.67 -37.74
C ASP A 525 -9.52 0.34 -36.73
N GLY A 526 -9.13 1.62 -36.85
CA GLY A 526 -9.76 2.71 -36.08
C GLY A 526 -9.28 2.81 -34.64
N TRP A 527 -8.02 2.44 -34.37
CA TRP A 527 -7.35 2.57 -33.07
C TRP A 527 -6.11 3.46 -33.16
N PHE A 528 -5.71 4.04 -32.03
CA PHE A 528 -4.46 4.75 -31.84
C PHE A 528 -3.61 4.00 -30.80
N ASP A 529 -2.34 3.75 -31.12
CA ASP A 529 -1.34 3.28 -30.18
C ASP A 529 -0.76 4.53 -29.49
N LEU A 530 -1.03 4.67 -28.20
CA LEU A 530 -0.53 5.75 -27.34
C LEU A 530 0.74 5.28 -26.64
N GLU A 531 1.80 6.07 -26.79
CA GLU A 531 3.07 5.93 -26.10
C GLU A 531 3.27 7.15 -25.18
N MET A 532 3.61 6.88 -23.92
CA MET A 532 3.84 7.89 -22.88
C MET A 532 5.29 7.78 -22.41
N GLY A 533 6.02 8.88 -22.50
CA GLY A 533 7.43 8.96 -22.19
C GLY A 533 7.73 10.02 -21.14
N ILE A 534 8.79 9.78 -20.38
CA ILE A 534 9.39 10.77 -19.51
C ILE A 534 10.85 10.96 -19.91
N ARG A 535 11.26 12.22 -20.10
CA ARG A 535 12.65 12.54 -20.39
C ARG A 535 13.50 12.53 -19.12
N VAL A 536 14.52 11.66 -19.10
CA VAL A 536 15.49 11.50 -18.01
C VAL A 536 16.88 11.76 -18.60
N GLY A 537 17.39 12.99 -18.47
CA GLY A 537 18.58 13.45 -19.17
C GLY A 537 18.39 13.47 -20.70
N GLU A 538 19.19 12.69 -21.43
CA GLU A 538 19.06 12.52 -22.89
C GLU A 538 18.18 11.33 -23.32
N ARG A 539 17.70 10.49 -22.38
CA ARG A 539 16.94 9.27 -22.68
C ARG A 539 15.45 9.45 -22.38
N ASN A 540 14.59 8.84 -23.21
CA ASN A 540 13.15 8.78 -22.97
C ASN A 540 12.78 7.44 -22.29
N VAL A 541 12.08 7.50 -21.17
CA VAL A 541 11.66 6.33 -20.38
C VAL A 541 10.16 6.13 -20.56
N ARG A 542 9.74 4.92 -20.95
CA ARG A 542 8.32 4.56 -21.07
C ARG A 542 7.62 4.61 -19.71
N LEU A 543 6.51 5.32 -19.65
CA LEU A 543 5.77 5.62 -18.42
C LEU A 543 4.69 4.58 -18.11
N GLU A 544 4.16 3.87 -19.10
CA GLU A 544 3.07 2.90 -18.95
C GLU A 544 3.39 1.76 -17.98
N PRO A 545 4.56 1.10 -18.05
CA PRO A 545 4.90 0.03 -17.12
C PRO A 545 5.06 0.54 -15.69
N LEU A 546 5.58 1.78 -15.54
CA LEU A 546 5.77 2.44 -14.26
C LEU A 546 4.44 2.79 -13.60
N LEU A 547 3.48 3.30 -14.38
CA LEU A 547 2.12 3.59 -13.88
C LEU A 547 1.37 2.30 -13.53
N ALA A 548 1.50 1.24 -14.32
CA ALA A 548 0.88 -0.05 -14.02
C ALA A 548 1.38 -0.65 -12.69
N ASP A 549 2.66 -0.46 -12.38
CA ASP A 549 3.24 -0.83 -11.08
C ASP A 549 2.80 0.11 -9.95
N LEU A 550 2.75 1.43 -10.18
CA LEU A 550 2.19 2.40 -9.23
C LEU A 550 0.76 2.04 -8.82
N PHE A 551 -0.12 1.77 -9.78
CA PHE A 551 -1.54 1.49 -9.51
C PHE A 551 -1.77 0.15 -8.81
N ARG A 552 -0.85 -0.82 -8.99
CA ARG A 552 -0.87 -2.06 -8.20
C ARG A 552 -0.53 -1.81 -6.73
N ARG A 553 0.38 -0.86 -6.45
CA ARG A 553 0.82 -0.52 -5.10
C ARG A 553 -0.13 0.44 -4.39
N ASP A 554 -0.64 1.44 -5.10
CA ASP A 554 -1.55 2.45 -4.58
C ASP A 554 -2.88 2.44 -5.34
N ARG A 555 -3.89 1.82 -4.72
CA ARG A 555 -5.22 1.67 -5.30
C ARG A 555 -6.01 2.97 -5.37
N ARG A 556 -5.59 4.04 -4.69
CA ARG A 556 -6.28 5.36 -4.68
C ARG A 556 -6.35 5.97 -6.08
N TRP A 557 -5.41 5.64 -6.95
CA TRP A 557 -5.35 6.12 -8.33
C TRP A 557 -6.48 5.60 -9.23
N LEU A 558 -7.07 4.43 -8.93
CA LEU A 558 -8.05 3.76 -9.81
C LEU A 558 -9.45 3.59 -9.19
N ASN A 559 -9.60 3.74 -7.87
CA ASN A 559 -10.84 3.43 -7.13
C ASN A 559 -11.75 4.65 -6.90
N GLY A 560 -11.61 5.71 -7.69
CA GLY A 560 -12.38 6.94 -7.53
C GLY A 560 -11.92 7.84 -6.36
N ALA A 561 -10.89 7.44 -5.60
CA ALA A 561 -10.30 8.24 -4.53
C ALA A 561 -9.13 9.11 -5.01
N LEU A 562 -9.06 9.45 -6.29
CA LEU A 562 -7.97 10.24 -6.88
C LEU A 562 -7.82 11.61 -6.20
N ASP A 563 -8.94 12.18 -5.76
CA ASP A 563 -8.98 13.47 -5.06
C ASP A 563 -8.48 13.39 -3.61
N SER A 564 -8.37 12.19 -3.03
CA SER A 564 -7.76 11.98 -1.70
C SER A 564 -6.23 12.07 -1.71
N ILE A 565 -5.62 12.03 -2.90
CA ILE A 565 -4.18 12.21 -3.08
C ILE A 565 -3.91 13.72 -3.07
N ALA A 566 -2.99 14.23 -2.29
CA ALA A 566 -2.72 15.68 -2.31
C ALA A 566 -2.00 16.09 -3.61
N ASP A 567 -2.26 17.27 -4.17
CA ASP A 567 -1.67 17.70 -5.44
C ASP A 567 -0.12 17.76 -5.40
N HIS A 568 0.43 18.13 -4.25
CA HIS A 568 1.86 18.19 -4.01
C HIS A 568 2.44 16.86 -3.47
N GLU A 569 1.61 15.81 -3.35
CA GLU A 569 2.06 14.51 -2.87
C GLU A 569 3.15 13.96 -3.81
N PRO A 570 4.33 13.61 -3.28
CA PRO A 570 5.41 13.09 -4.10
C PRO A 570 5.14 11.63 -4.48
N ILE A 571 5.10 11.37 -5.79
CA ILE A 571 4.91 10.05 -6.35
C ILE A 571 6.26 9.52 -6.80
N GLU A 572 6.60 8.32 -6.31
CA GLU A 572 7.82 7.63 -6.70
C GLU A 572 7.54 6.51 -7.69
N LEU A 573 8.26 6.53 -8.82
CA LEU A 573 8.28 5.48 -9.82
C LEU A 573 9.65 4.82 -9.82
N LYS A 574 9.70 3.49 -10.03
CA LYS A 574 10.96 2.73 -10.11
C LYS A 574 11.11 2.10 -11.48
N THR A 575 12.20 2.44 -12.17
CA THR A 575 12.56 1.83 -13.45
C THR A 575 13.13 0.41 -13.27
N GLU A 576 13.26 -0.35 -14.36
CA GLU A 576 13.89 -1.68 -14.36
C GLU A 576 15.37 -1.64 -13.92
N GLU A 577 16.07 -0.54 -14.19
CA GLU A 577 17.44 -0.27 -13.72
C GLU A 577 17.48 0.17 -12.24
N ASN A 578 16.37 0.05 -11.50
CA ASN A 578 16.18 0.47 -10.11
C ASN A 578 16.39 1.99 -9.86
N LYS A 579 16.40 2.82 -10.92
CA LYS A 579 16.41 4.29 -10.78
C LYS A 579 15.06 4.75 -10.23
N ARG A 580 15.11 5.66 -9.24
CA ARG A 580 13.93 6.28 -8.63
C ARG A 580 13.63 7.61 -9.32
N LEU A 581 12.43 7.70 -9.83
CA LEU A 581 11.88 8.87 -10.51
C LEU A 581 10.84 9.49 -9.58
N ARG A 582 10.89 10.80 -9.34
CA ARG A 582 9.90 11.49 -8.52
C ARG A 582 9.17 12.55 -9.32
N LEU A 583 7.86 12.56 -9.15
CA LEU A 583 6.97 13.52 -9.77
C LEU A 583 5.84 13.87 -8.81
N ARG A 584 5.31 15.08 -8.92
CA ARG A 584 4.16 15.51 -8.12
C ARG A 584 2.88 14.86 -8.63
N ALA A 585 1.97 14.53 -7.71
CA ALA A 585 0.70 13.89 -8.04
C ALA A 585 -0.13 14.71 -9.03
N ASP A 586 -0.13 16.04 -8.92
CA ASP A 586 -0.84 16.94 -9.83
C ASP A 586 -0.42 16.84 -11.31
N ARG A 587 0.72 16.23 -11.61
CA ARG A 587 1.17 15.96 -12.98
C ARG A 587 0.62 14.66 -13.55
N LEU A 588 0.36 13.67 -12.70
CA LEU A 588 -0.23 12.40 -13.09
C LEU A 588 -1.75 12.44 -13.05
N LYS A 589 -2.34 13.15 -12.09
CA LYS A 589 -3.79 13.22 -11.90
C LYS A 589 -4.59 13.52 -13.17
N PRO A 590 -4.21 14.50 -14.03
CA PRO A 590 -4.96 14.75 -15.27
C PRO A 590 -4.93 13.56 -16.22
N VAL A 591 -3.76 12.92 -16.39
CA VAL A 591 -3.56 11.74 -17.24
C VAL A 591 -4.38 10.57 -16.73
N VAL A 592 -4.26 10.30 -15.44
CA VAL A 592 -4.97 9.21 -14.79
C VAL A 592 -6.46 9.49 -14.82
N ARG A 593 -6.93 10.71 -14.57
CA ARG A 593 -8.36 11.06 -14.67
C ARG A 593 -8.88 10.87 -16.09
N VAL A 594 -8.10 11.21 -17.11
CA VAL A 594 -8.49 11.09 -18.51
C VAL A 594 -8.37 9.66 -19.02
N LEU A 595 -7.43 8.84 -18.57
CA LEU A 595 -7.13 7.51 -19.10
C LEU A 595 -7.35 6.38 -18.08
N VAL A 596 -7.97 6.67 -16.92
CA VAL A 596 -8.17 5.74 -15.79
C VAL A 596 -8.76 4.42 -16.24
N ASP A 597 -9.67 4.55 -17.18
CA ASP A 597 -10.49 3.50 -17.71
C ASP A 597 -9.61 2.57 -18.56
N LEU A 598 -8.69 3.11 -19.38
CA LEU A 598 -7.73 2.30 -20.15
C LEU A 598 -6.78 1.52 -19.25
N PHE A 599 -6.30 2.12 -18.16
CA PHE A 599 -5.43 1.43 -17.20
C PHE A 599 -6.14 0.32 -16.42
N ASP A 600 -7.44 0.45 -16.14
CA ASP A 600 -8.27 -0.58 -15.48
C ASP A 600 -8.46 -1.84 -16.36
N SER A 601 -8.41 -1.71 -17.70
CA SER A 601 -8.41 -2.86 -18.63
C SER A 601 -7.09 -3.63 -18.67
N LEU A 602 -6.00 -3.04 -18.19
CA LEU A 602 -4.63 -3.49 -18.43
C LEU A 602 -4.00 -4.21 -17.23
N GLY A 603 -4.80 -4.62 -16.24
CA GLY A 603 -4.41 -5.30 -15.01
C GLY A 603 -3.76 -6.70 -15.15
N GLY A 604 -2.95 -6.89 -16.20
CA GLY A 604 -2.09 -8.04 -16.47
C GLY A 604 -1.22 -7.89 -17.73
N SER A 605 -1.63 -7.09 -18.74
CA SER A 605 -1.07 -7.12 -20.10
C SER A 605 0.08 -6.13 -20.38
N LEU A 606 0.24 -5.06 -19.61
CA LEU A 606 1.35 -4.10 -19.81
C LEU A 606 2.73 -4.66 -19.40
N ALA A 607 2.77 -5.81 -18.72
CA ALA A 607 4.01 -6.48 -18.36
C ALA A 607 4.81 -6.96 -19.60
N GLU A 608 4.19 -7.05 -20.77
CA GLU A 608 4.81 -7.51 -22.02
C GLU A 608 5.14 -6.36 -23.01
N GLY A 609 4.99 -5.10 -22.60
CA GLY A 609 5.41 -3.96 -23.42
C GLY A 609 4.49 -3.60 -24.60
N ALA A 610 3.25 -4.12 -24.61
CA ALA A 610 2.22 -3.77 -25.59
C ALA A 610 1.79 -2.29 -25.46
N PRO A 611 1.57 -1.57 -26.58
CA PRO A 611 1.20 -0.16 -26.58
C PRO A 611 -0.22 0.06 -26.03
N LEU A 612 -0.44 1.25 -25.43
CA LEU A 612 -1.74 1.61 -24.88
C LEU A 612 -2.71 1.96 -26.01
N ARG A 613 -3.72 1.11 -26.27
CA ARG A 613 -4.66 1.35 -27.37
C ARG A 613 -5.84 2.24 -26.99
N VAL A 614 -6.10 3.27 -27.79
CA VAL A 614 -7.21 4.22 -27.65
C VAL A 614 -8.09 4.15 -28.91
N PRO A 615 -9.43 4.02 -28.80
CA PRO A 615 -10.30 4.09 -29.98
C PRO A 615 -10.15 5.43 -30.72
N SER A 616 -10.26 5.43 -32.04
CA SER A 616 -10.13 6.66 -32.84
C SER A 616 -11.14 7.76 -32.46
N VAL A 617 -12.36 7.36 -32.11
CA VAL A 617 -13.42 8.23 -31.61
C VAL A 617 -13.13 8.88 -30.24
N ASP A 618 -12.13 8.39 -29.50
CA ASP A 618 -11.68 8.94 -28.22
C ASP A 618 -10.55 9.99 -28.39
N ALA A 619 -10.17 10.35 -29.63
CA ALA A 619 -9.09 11.31 -29.91
C ALA A 619 -9.26 12.67 -29.20
N GLY A 620 -10.49 13.15 -29.04
CA GLY A 620 -10.79 14.39 -28.31
C GLY A 620 -10.36 14.37 -26.83
N ARG A 621 -10.21 13.18 -26.23
CA ARG A 621 -9.68 13.01 -24.86
C ARG A 621 -8.18 13.26 -24.81
N LEU A 622 -7.45 12.88 -25.85
CA LEU A 622 -6.01 13.05 -25.96
C LEU A 622 -5.65 14.52 -26.16
N ASP A 623 -6.44 15.25 -26.95
CA ASP A 623 -6.21 16.69 -27.17
C ASP A 623 -6.54 17.52 -25.92
N ALA A 624 -7.55 17.14 -25.12
CA ALA A 624 -7.84 17.78 -23.83
C ALA A 624 -6.67 17.68 -22.81
N LEU A 625 -5.70 16.78 -23.02
CA LEU A 625 -4.49 16.73 -22.20
C LEU A 625 -3.49 17.85 -22.55
N ASN A 626 -3.52 18.40 -23.78
CA ASN A 626 -2.65 19.51 -24.19
C ASN A 626 -2.93 20.80 -23.41
N ASP A 627 -4.19 21.08 -23.10
CA ASP A 627 -4.61 22.30 -22.40
C ASP A 627 -4.12 22.37 -20.94
N THR A 628 -3.57 21.26 -20.40
CA THR A 628 -3.06 21.23 -19.03
C THR A 628 -1.69 21.89 -18.88
N GLY A 629 -1.02 22.26 -19.98
CA GLY A 629 0.30 22.92 -20.01
C GLY A 629 1.47 22.07 -19.49
N ARG A 630 1.17 20.87 -18.97
CA ARG A 630 2.11 19.94 -18.32
C ARG A 630 2.43 18.71 -19.18
N TRP A 631 1.85 18.66 -20.37
CA TRP A 631 1.92 17.56 -21.33
C TRP A 631 2.16 18.11 -22.73
N GLN A 632 3.07 17.48 -23.47
CA GLN A 632 3.27 17.75 -24.90
C GLN A 632 2.81 16.54 -25.70
N PHE A 633 1.62 16.61 -26.29
CA PHE A 633 1.12 15.56 -27.18
C PHE A 633 1.56 15.81 -28.63
N ARG A 634 2.33 14.87 -29.19
CA ARG A 634 2.71 14.84 -30.61
C ARG A 634 1.97 13.68 -31.29
N GLY A 635 0.75 13.95 -31.76
CA GLY A 635 -0.03 13.01 -32.58
C GLY A 635 -0.01 13.41 -34.06
N ASP A 636 -0.24 12.42 -34.93
CA ASP A 636 -0.45 12.66 -36.37
C ASP A 636 -1.57 13.70 -36.61
N ASP A 637 -1.47 14.47 -37.71
CA ASP A 637 -2.43 15.52 -38.07
C ASP A 637 -3.90 14.99 -38.14
N SER A 638 -4.08 13.71 -38.43
CA SER A 638 -5.38 13.04 -38.46
C SER A 638 -6.06 12.96 -37.09
N VAL A 639 -5.29 12.76 -36.02
CA VAL A 639 -5.78 12.69 -34.62
C VAL A 639 -6.21 14.07 -34.15
N ARG A 640 -5.38 15.08 -34.43
CA ARG A 640 -5.66 16.48 -34.09
C ARG A 640 -6.86 17.01 -34.86
N GLN A 641 -7.00 16.69 -36.15
CA GLN A 641 -8.17 17.08 -36.93
C GLN A 641 -9.46 16.41 -36.43
N LEU A 642 -9.42 15.12 -36.08
CA LEU A 642 -10.59 14.42 -35.54
C LEU A 642 -10.96 14.96 -34.14
N ALA A 643 -9.96 15.20 -33.28
CA ALA A 643 -10.14 15.80 -31.97
C ALA A 643 -10.72 17.22 -32.06
N GLN A 644 -10.18 18.08 -32.92
CA GLN A 644 -10.70 19.43 -33.16
C GLN A 644 -12.12 19.40 -33.73
N ARG A 645 -12.46 18.46 -34.62
CA ARG A 645 -13.83 18.29 -35.15
C ARG A 645 -14.82 17.84 -34.07
N LEU A 646 -14.39 17.02 -33.12
CA LEU A 646 -15.20 16.56 -31.98
C LEU A 646 -15.29 17.59 -30.85
N GLN A 647 -14.20 18.35 -30.60
CA GLN A 647 -14.09 19.37 -29.55
C GLN A 647 -14.67 20.73 -29.92
N ALA A 648 -14.74 21.08 -31.21
CA ALA A 648 -15.51 22.24 -31.69
C ALA A 648 -17.00 22.19 -31.28
N GLY A 649 -17.42 21.07 -30.66
CA GLY A 649 -18.79 20.79 -30.30
C GLY A 649 -19.62 20.60 -31.57
N PRO A 650 -20.93 20.39 -31.43
CA PRO A 650 -21.83 20.66 -32.53
C PRO A 650 -21.79 22.18 -32.79
N GLY A 651 -20.76 22.65 -33.48
CA GLY A 651 -20.80 23.88 -34.25
C GLY A 651 -21.78 23.64 -35.37
N LEU A 652 -23.07 23.73 -35.01
CA LEU A 652 -24.22 23.46 -35.85
C LEU A 652 -24.22 24.49 -36.97
N ARG A 653 -23.42 24.24 -38.01
CA ARG A 653 -23.57 24.92 -39.28
C ARG A 653 -25.05 24.81 -39.61
N GLU A 654 -25.68 25.96 -39.78
CA GLU A 654 -27.11 25.99 -39.97
C GLU A 654 -27.43 25.30 -41.29
N VAL A 655 -28.15 24.17 -41.18
CA VAL A 655 -28.57 23.39 -42.34
C VAL A 655 -29.91 23.95 -42.79
N PRO A 656 -30.06 24.31 -44.08
CA PRO A 656 -31.34 24.80 -44.58
C PRO A 656 -32.43 23.75 -44.37
N VAL A 657 -33.62 24.21 -43.94
CA VAL A 657 -34.81 23.35 -43.85
C VAL A 657 -35.15 22.81 -45.25
N PRO A 658 -35.43 21.50 -45.41
CA PRO A 658 -35.81 20.93 -46.70
C PRO A 658 -37.06 21.58 -47.28
N ARG A 659 -37.06 21.84 -48.59
CA ARG A 659 -38.17 22.50 -49.30
C ARG A 659 -39.46 21.66 -49.28
N GLY A 660 -39.33 20.34 -49.25
CA GLY A 660 -40.43 19.37 -49.19
C GLY A 660 -41.08 19.26 -47.81
N LEU A 661 -40.49 19.88 -46.76
CA LEU A 661 -41.05 19.85 -45.42
C LEU A 661 -42.24 20.83 -45.30
N LYS A 662 -43.44 20.31 -45.03
CA LYS A 662 -44.66 21.08 -44.79
C LYS A 662 -44.85 21.42 -43.30
N ALA A 663 -43.81 21.99 -42.69
CA ALA A 663 -43.84 22.48 -41.31
C ALA A 663 -42.77 23.54 -41.09
N GLU A 664 -43.05 24.48 -40.18
CA GLU A 664 -42.03 25.40 -39.67
C GLU A 664 -41.33 24.76 -38.45
N LEU A 665 -40.00 24.67 -38.51
CA LEU A 665 -39.19 24.16 -37.41
C LEU A 665 -38.93 25.27 -36.39
N ARG A 666 -39.13 24.95 -35.11
CA ARG A 666 -38.70 25.83 -34.02
C ARG A 666 -37.18 25.86 -33.91
N VAL A 667 -36.63 26.85 -33.21
CA VAL A 667 -35.18 27.03 -33.02
C VAL A 667 -34.50 25.74 -32.52
N TYR A 668 -35.04 25.09 -31.49
CA TYR A 668 -34.47 23.82 -31.02
C TYR A 668 -34.67 22.67 -32.02
N GLN A 669 -35.78 22.63 -32.78
CA GLN A 669 -35.98 21.60 -33.80
C GLN A 669 -34.97 21.77 -34.95
N GLN A 670 -34.67 23.01 -35.32
CA GLN A 670 -33.60 23.36 -36.27
C GLN A 670 -32.23 22.92 -35.74
N GLN A 671 -31.93 23.18 -34.46
CA GLN A 671 -30.69 22.70 -33.84
C GLN A 671 -30.58 21.17 -33.89
N GLY A 672 -31.69 20.45 -33.69
CA GLY A 672 -31.70 18.99 -33.79
C GLY A 672 -31.47 18.49 -35.22
N LEU A 673 -32.05 19.17 -36.23
CA LEU A 673 -31.75 18.91 -37.64
C LEU A 673 -30.26 19.12 -37.95
N ASN A 674 -29.72 20.26 -37.54
CA ASN A 674 -28.30 20.58 -37.72
C ASN A 674 -27.42 19.49 -37.06
N TRP A 675 -27.82 18.98 -35.89
CA TRP A 675 -27.04 18.02 -35.13
C TRP A 675 -27.01 16.64 -35.81
N MET A 676 -28.18 16.18 -36.29
CA MET A 676 -28.25 14.94 -37.06
C MET A 676 -27.47 15.03 -38.38
N GLN A 677 -27.47 16.19 -39.03
CA GLN A 677 -26.69 16.41 -40.25
C GLN A 677 -25.18 16.48 -39.98
N PHE A 678 -24.77 17.07 -38.85
CA PHE A 678 -23.38 17.03 -38.38
C PHE A 678 -22.92 15.59 -38.12
N LEU A 679 -23.70 14.78 -37.39
CA LEU A 679 -23.38 13.38 -37.16
C LEU A 679 -23.20 12.61 -38.48
N ARG A 680 -24.10 12.84 -39.44
CA ARG A 680 -24.00 12.26 -40.78
C ARG A 680 -22.70 12.68 -41.45
N GLU A 681 -22.39 13.98 -41.50
CA GLU A 681 -21.17 14.50 -42.16
C GLU A 681 -19.87 13.93 -41.61
N GLN A 682 -19.86 13.49 -40.34
CA GLN A 682 -18.70 12.88 -39.70
C GLN A 682 -18.75 11.34 -39.69
N ASP A 683 -19.71 10.71 -40.39
CA ASP A 683 -19.95 9.26 -40.38
C ASP A 683 -20.17 8.68 -38.97
N LEU A 684 -20.80 9.46 -38.09
CA LEU A 684 -21.13 9.11 -36.72
C LEU A 684 -22.61 8.72 -36.57
N ALA A 685 -22.91 8.11 -35.42
CA ALA A 685 -24.25 7.73 -34.98
C ALA A 685 -24.60 8.45 -33.67
N GLY A 686 -25.88 8.54 -33.31
CA GLY A 686 -26.26 9.23 -32.08
C GLY A 686 -27.65 8.90 -31.54
N VAL A 687 -27.94 9.46 -30.36
CA VAL A 687 -29.21 9.39 -29.64
C VAL A 687 -29.85 10.78 -29.59
N LEU A 688 -31.01 10.95 -30.22
CA LEU A 688 -31.87 12.10 -30.01
C LEU A 688 -32.79 11.80 -28.82
N ALA A 689 -32.39 12.29 -27.65
CA ALA A 689 -32.98 12.05 -26.34
C ALA A 689 -33.86 13.21 -25.86
N ASP A 690 -34.42 14.03 -26.76
CA ASP A 690 -35.35 15.11 -26.41
C ASP A 690 -36.56 14.61 -25.63
N ASP A 691 -37.06 15.43 -24.69
CA ASP A 691 -38.30 15.15 -23.98
C ASP A 691 -39.48 14.86 -24.92
N MET A 692 -40.41 14.05 -24.42
CA MET A 692 -41.58 13.59 -25.18
C MET A 692 -42.51 14.73 -25.55
N GLY A 693 -42.66 15.03 -26.85
CA GLY A 693 -43.54 16.10 -27.31
C GLY A 693 -42.81 17.28 -27.94
N LEU A 694 -41.47 17.31 -27.91
CA LEU A 694 -40.63 18.28 -28.63
C LEU A 694 -40.52 18.01 -30.15
N GLY A 695 -41.25 17.02 -30.68
CA GLY A 695 -41.30 16.76 -32.12
C GLY A 695 -40.07 16.05 -32.69
N LYS A 696 -39.60 14.98 -32.04
CA LYS A 696 -38.53 14.10 -32.57
C LYS A 696 -38.86 13.56 -33.97
N THR A 697 -40.13 13.23 -34.22
CA THR A 697 -40.61 12.71 -35.51
C THR A 697 -40.43 13.73 -36.63
N VAL A 698 -40.87 14.99 -36.44
CA VAL A 698 -40.73 16.03 -37.46
C VAL A 698 -39.26 16.39 -37.71
N GLN A 699 -38.41 16.41 -36.67
CA GLN A 699 -36.97 16.57 -36.80
C GLN A 699 -36.36 15.45 -37.66
N THR A 700 -36.77 14.20 -37.40
CA THR A 700 -36.29 13.02 -38.14
C THR A 700 -36.74 13.02 -39.60
N LEU A 701 -38.00 13.38 -39.85
CA LEU A 701 -38.53 13.52 -41.22
C LEU A 701 -37.80 14.63 -41.99
N ALA A 702 -37.52 15.76 -41.34
CA ALA A 702 -36.70 16.81 -41.94
C ALA A 702 -35.28 16.32 -42.25
N HIS A 703 -34.67 15.51 -41.38
CA HIS A 703 -33.37 14.92 -41.64
C HIS A 703 -33.39 13.99 -42.87
N ILE A 704 -34.39 13.11 -42.99
CA ILE A 704 -34.53 12.21 -44.16
C ILE A 704 -34.78 13.00 -45.44
N LEU A 705 -35.64 14.03 -45.41
CA LEU A 705 -35.89 14.89 -46.56
C LEU A 705 -34.64 15.65 -46.99
N ALA A 706 -33.83 16.14 -46.04
CA ALA A 706 -32.55 16.79 -46.36
C ALA A 706 -31.60 15.84 -47.11
N GLU A 707 -31.60 14.54 -46.76
CA GLU A 707 -30.83 13.52 -47.49
C GLU A 707 -31.35 13.26 -48.89
N LYS A 708 -32.68 13.25 -49.06
CA LYS A 708 -33.35 13.08 -50.34
C LYS A 708 -33.08 14.25 -51.28
N GLU A 709 -33.33 15.48 -50.83
CA GLU A 709 -33.18 16.69 -51.64
C GLU A 709 -31.73 16.93 -52.07
N ALA A 710 -30.78 16.51 -51.25
CA ALA A 710 -29.36 16.55 -51.59
C ALA A 710 -28.90 15.40 -52.50
N GLY A 711 -29.79 14.49 -52.90
CA GLY A 711 -29.47 13.34 -53.76
C GLY A 711 -28.62 12.26 -53.08
N ARG A 712 -28.51 12.28 -51.74
CA ARG A 712 -27.67 11.35 -50.97
C ARG A 712 -28.40 10.07 -50.56
N LEU A 713 -29.74 10.11 -50.50
CA LEU A 713 -30.61 8.97 -50.18
C LEU A 713 -30.67 7.94 -51.33
N SER A 714 -29.53 7.30 -51.59
CA SER A 714 -29.37 6.24 -52.61
C SER A 714 -29.91 4.87 -52.19
N ARG A 715 -30.21 4.72 -50.90
CA ARG A 715 -30.72 3.52 -50.26
C ARG A 715 -31.88 3.90 -49.33
N PRO A 716 -32.84 3.00 -49.05
CA PRO A 716 -33.97 3.31 -48.18
C PRO A 716 -33.53 3.65 -46.75
N ALA A 717 -34.32 4.49 -46.09
CA ALA A 717 -34.28 4.67 -44.64
C ALA A 717 -35.23 3.67 -43.98
N LEU A 718 -34.77 2.93 -42.98
CA LEU A 718 -35.58 2.00 -42.19
C LEU A 718 -35.82 2.57 -40.80
N ILE A 719 -37.10 2.71 -40.43
CA ILE A 719 -37.49 3.09 -39.07
C ILE A 719 -38.21 1.91 -38.40
N VAL A 720 -37.71 1.53 -37.24
CA VAL A 720 -38.29 0.50 -36.40
C VAL A 720 -39.06 1.18 -35.28
N VAL A 721 -40.37 0.90 -35.20
CA VAL A 721 -41.28 1.57 -34.26
C VAL A 721 -42.07 0.54 -33.43
N PRO A 722 -42.59 0.89 -32.25
CA PRO A 722 -43.62 0.09 -31.59
C PRO A 722 -44.85 -0.08 -32.50
N THR A 723 -45.53 -1.23 -32.43
CA THR A 723 -46.66 -1.58 -33.33
C THR A 723 -47.75 -0.51 -33.39
N THR A 724 -47.98 0.15 -32.27
CA THR A 724 -48.96 1.22 -32.06
C THR A 724 -48.55 2.57 -32.65
N LEU A 725 -47.25 2.82 -32.88
CA LEU A 725 -46.76 4.07 -33.49
C LEU A 725 -46.76 4.02 -35.03
N VAL A 726 -46.96 2.86 -35.64
CA VAL A 726 -46.91 2.67 -37.10
C VAL A 726 -47.87 3.61 -37.82
N HIS A 727 -49.11 3.71 -37.35
CA HIS A 727 -50.10 4.61 -37.95
C HIS A 727 -49.71 6.07 -37.78
N ASN A 728 -49.24 6.46 -36.59
CA ASN A 728 -48.83 7.82 -36.30
C ASN A 728 -47.68 8.28 -37.23
N TRP A 729 -46.63 7.47 -37.38
CA TRP A 729 -45.53 7.77 -38.29
C TRP A 729 -45.98 7.89 -39.75
N ARG A 730 -46.92 7.06 -40.20
CA ARG A 730 -47.48 7.13 -41.55
C ARG A 730 -48.22 8.45 -41.76
N GLU A 731 -49.08 8.85 -40.83
CA GLU A 731 -49.84 10.10 -40.94
C GLU A 731 -48.94 11.33 -40.80
N GLU A 732 -47.96 11.32 -39.90
CA GLU A 732 -47.00 12.42 -39.76
C GLU A 732 -46.12 12.56 -41.01
N ALA A 733 -45.67 11.44 -41.61
CA ALA A 733 -44.97 11.48 -42.89
C ALA A 733 -45.87 12.05 -44.02
N ARG A 734 -47.14 11.62 -44.10
CA ARG A 734 -48.09 12.16 -45.08
C ARG A 734 -48.34 13.66 -44.89
N ARG A 735 -48.38 14.12 -43.65
CA ARG A 735 -48.63 15.52 -43.28
C ARG A 735 -47.42 16.41 -43.53
N PHE A 736 -46.25 16.02 -43.04
CA PHE A 736 -45.05 16.85 -43.03
C PHE A 736 -44.10 16.61 -44.20
N ALA A 737 -44.11 15.41 -44.79
CA ALA A 737 -43.21 15.00 -45.86
C ALA A 737 -44.00 14.25 -46.98
N PRO A 738 -45.02 14.88 -47.60
CA PRO A 738 -45.93 14.21 -48.53
C PRO A 738 -45.24 13.65 -49.79
N GLU A 739 -44.08 14.19 -50.16
CA GLU A 739 -43.32 13.76 -51.32
C GLU A 739 -42.46 12.51 -51.05
N LEU A 740 -42.35 12.06 -49.80
CA LEU A 740 -41.56 10.88 -49.42
C LEU A 740 -42.35 9.60 -49.70
N LYS A 741 -41.77 8.65 -50.43
CA LYS A 741 -42.39 7.34 -50.68
C LYS A 741 -42.26 6.43 -49.45
N VAL A 742 -43.36 6.26 -48.72
CA VAL A 742 -43.39 5.49 -47.46
C VAL A 742 -44.02 4.10 -47.65
N LEU A 743 -43.30 3.05 -47.26
CA LEU A 743 -43.79 1.67 -47.22
C LEU A 743 -44.00 1.21 -45.77
N VAL A 744 -45.19 0.68 -45.46
CA VAL A 744 -45.51 0.12 -44.13
C VAL A 744 -45.48 -1.40 -44.16
N LEU A 745 -44.52 -2.01 -43.48
CA LEU A 745 -44.39 -3.46 -43.31
C LEU A 745 -44.99 -3.90 -41.96
N ASN A 746 -46.32 -3.93 -41.88
CA ASN A 746 -47.05 -4.43 -40.71
C ASN A 746 -48.15 -5.44 -41.12
N GLY A 747 -48.54 -6.30 -40.19
CA GLY A 747 -49.63 -7.28 -40.36
C GLY A 747 -49.27 -8.54 -41.16
N PRO A 748 -50.24 -9.44 -41.37
CA PRO A 748 -50.02 -10.73 -42.03
C PRO A 748 -49.71 -10.60 -43.53
N GLN A 749 -50.28 -9.61 -44.21
CA GLN A 749 -50.10 -9.39 -45.66
C GLN A 749 -48.76 -8.74 -46.04
N ARG A 750 -47.92 -8.33 -45.07
CA ARG A 750 -46.66 -7.61 -45.33
C ARG A 750 -45.69 -8.34 -46.26
N LYS A 751 -45.71 -9.68 -46.28
CA LYS A 751 -44.80 -10.49 -47.10
C LYS A 751 -44.94 -10.21 -48.60
N GLN A 752 -46.14 -9.84 -49.05
CA GLN A 752 -46.42 -9.50 -50.45
C GLN A 752 -45.79 -8.18 -50.88
N ARG A 753 -45.31 -7.37 -49.93
CA ARG A 753 -44.75 -6.04 -50.17
C ARG A 753 -43.23 -5.98 -50.00
N PHE A 754 -42.56 -7.11 -49.78
CA PHE A 754 -41.11 -7.13 -49.58
C PHE A 754 -40.33 -6.73 -50.84
N GLU A 755 -40.83 -7.09 -52.03
CA GLU A 755 -40.20 -6.68 -53.31
C GLU A 755 -40.23 -5.16 -53.52
N GLN A 756 -41.16 -4.46 -52.87
CA GLN A 756 -41.32 -3.01 -52.98
C GLN A 756 -40.32 -2.21 -52.12
N ILE A 757 -39.50 -2.86 -51.28
CA ILE A 757 -38.57 -2.18 -50.36
C ILE A 757 -37.59 -1.28 -51.12
N GLY A 758 -37.06 -1.73 -52.26
CA GLY A 758 -36.11 -0.95 -53.07
C GLY A 758 -36.74 0.23 -53.83
N GLU A 759 -38.06 0.24 -53.98
CA GLU A 759 -38.80 1.29 -54.71
C GLU A 759 -39.22 2.47 -53.84
N HIS A 760 -39.09 2.31 -52.52
CA HIS A 760 -39.52 3.27 -51.51
C HIS A 760 -38.32 3.90 -50.80
N GLU A 761 -38.53 5.10 -50.28
CA GLU A 761 -37.47 5.90 -49.65
C GLU A 761 -37.47 5.70 -48.12
N LEU A 762 -38.65 5.46 -47.55
CA LEU A 762 -38.84 5.24 -46.12
C LEU A 762 -39.63 3.95 -45.86
N ILE A 763 -39.06 3.06 -45.06
CA ILE A 763 -39.67 1.79 -44.67
C ILE A 763 -40.00 1.82 -43.18
N LEU A 764 -41.24 1.48 -42.83
CA LEU A 764 -41.71 1.37 -41.46
C LEU A 764 -41.94 -0.09 -41.09
N THR A 765 -41.29 -0.57 -40.03
CA THR A 765 -41.50 -1.93 -39.48
C THR A 765 -41.62 -1.89 -37.96
N THR A 766 -41.90 -3.02 -37.33
CA THR A 766 -42.07 -3.11 -35.87
C THR A 766 -41.05 -4.01 -35.20
N TYR A 767 -40.70 -3.70 -33.94
CA TYR A 767 -39.80 -4.54 -33.13
C TYR A 767 -40.23 -6.01 -33.06
N ALA A 768 -41.55 -6.27 -33.03
CA ALA A 768 -42.10 -7.62 -32.94
C ALA A 768 -41.92 -8.44 -34.23
N LEU A 769 -41.88 -7.77 -35.38
CA LEU A 769 -41.75 -8.40 -36.70
C LEU A 769 -40.30 -8.50 -37.15
N LEU A 770 -39.43 -7.63 -36.66
CA LEU A 770 -38.07 -7.46 -37.15
C LEU A 770 -37.23 -8.74 -37.07
N TRP A 771 -37.31 -9.53 -35.99
CA TRP A 771 -36.60 -10.82 -35.91
C TRP A 771 -37.22 -11.91 -36.78
N ARG A 772 -38.54 -11.82 -37.09
CA ARG A 772 -39.24 -12.79 -37.96
C ARG A 772 -38.89 -12.57 -39.42
N ASP A 773 -38.71 -11.31 -39.81
CA ASP A 773 -38.44 -10.89 -41.18
C ASP A 773 -36.96 -10.55 -41.41
N GLN A 774 -36.09 -10.82 -40.43
CA GLN A 774 -34.67 -10.45 -40.45
C GLN A 774 -33.95 -10.88 -41.73
N LYS A 775 -34.22 -12.09 -42.23
CA LYS A 775 -33.56 -12.62 -43.43
C LYS A 775 -33.76 -11.69 -44.63
N VAL A 776 -35.02 -11.30 -44.89
CA VAL A 776 -35.39 -10.41 -45.99
C VAL A 776 -34.86 -9.00 -45.74
N LEU A 777 -35.01 -8.48 -44.53
CA LEU A 777 -34.55 -7.12 -44.20
C LEU A 777 -33.02 -6.99 -44.31
N ALA A 778 -32.26 -8.05 -44.06
CA ALA A 778 -30.81 -8.06 -44.13
C ALA A 778 -30.24 -8.21 -45.56
N GLU A 779 -31.09 -8.53 -46.55
CA GLU A 779 -30.71 -8.54 -47.97
C GLU A 779 -30.55 -7.12 -48.55
N HIS A 780 -31.07 -6.11 -47.85
CA HIS A 780 -30.98 -4.70 -48.24
C HIS A 780 -29.97 -3.94 -47.35
N ASP A 781 -29.23 -3.03 -47.98
CA ASP A 781 -28.46 -2.00 -47.28
C ASP A 781 -29.33 -0.75 -47.08
N TYR A 782 -29.23 -0.11 -45.92
CA TYR A 782 -30.00 1.09 -45.59
C TYR A 782 -29.10 2.34 -45.53
N HIS A 783 -29.64 3.48 -45.93
CA HIS A 783 -28.96 4.78 -45.73
C HIS A 783 -29.01 5.18 -44.25
N LEU A 784 -30.20 5.04 -43.65
CA LEU A 784 -30.49 5.36 -42.26
C LEU A 784 -31.21 4.18 -41.61
N LEU A 785 -30.78 3.82 -40.40
CA LEU A 785 -31.51 2.89 -39.53
C LEU A 785 -31.86 3.60 -38.22
N ILE A 786 -33.14 3.86 -38.04
CA ILE A 786 -33.66 4.65 -36.92
C ILE A 786 -34.50 3.75 -36.01
N LEU A 787 -34.23 3.82 -34.72
CA LEU A 787 -35.01 3.13 -33.69
C LEU A 787 -35.84 4.17 -32.93
N ASP A 788 -37.16 4.13 -33.08
CA ASP A 788 -38.06 4.96 -32.28
C ASP A 788 -38.46 4.25 -30.99
N GLU A 789 -38.55 5.01 -29.90
CA GLU A 789 -38.65 4.47 -28.53
C GLU A 789 -37.58 3.38 -28.29
N ALA A 790 -36.31 3.74 -28.52
CA ALA A 790 -35.16 2.82 -28.47
C ALA A 790 -35.03 2.01 -27.15
N GLN A 791 -35.71 2.43 -26.08
CA GLN A 791 -35.85 1.65 -24.84
C GLN A 791 -36.50 0.26 -25.04
N TYR A 792 -37.23 0.02 -26.13
CA TYR A 792 -37.73 -1.31 -26.49
C TYR A 792 -36.59 -2.32 -26.73
N VAL A 793 -35.37 -1.83 -27.02
CA VAL A 793 -34.15 -2.62 -27.23
C VAL A 793 -33.20 -2.49 -26.04
N LYS A 794 -33.73 -2.25 -24.83
CA LYS A 794 -32.93 -2.10 -23.60
C LYS A 794 -32.13 -3.32 -23.20
N ASN A 795 -32.48 -4.50 -23.72
CA ASN A 795 -31.77 -5.74 -23.49
C ASN A 795 -31.17 -6.29 -24.80
N ALA A 796 -29.85 -6.19 -24.89
CA ALA A 796 -29.00 -6.71 -25.94
C ALA A 796 -29.18 -8.21 -26.27
N SER A 797 -29.65 -9.04 -25.33
CA SER A 797 -29.83 -10.48 -25.56
C SER A 797 -31.15 -10.84 -26.26
N THR A 798 -32.06 -9.86 -26.44
CA THR A 798 -33.34 -10.12 -27.09
C THR A 798 -33.15 -10.42 -28.59
N LYS A 799 -34.02 -11.27 -29.14
CA LYS A 799 -34.01 -11.60 -30.58
C LYS A 799 -34.13 -10.35 -31.46
N ALA A 800 -34.91 -9.36 -31.02
CA ALA A 800 -35.04 -8.09 -31.72
C ALA A 800 -33.70 -7.32 -31.73
N ALA A 801 -33.03 -7.17 -30.59
CA ALA A 801 -31.72 -6.51 -30.50
C ALA A 801 -30.67 -7.19 -31.39
N GLN A 802 -30.61 -8.52 -31.36
CA GLN A 802 -29.70 -9.31 -32.20
C GLN A 802 -29.99 -9.12 -33.70
N ALA A 803 -31.27 -9.12 -34.08
CA ALA A 803 -31.66 -8.93 -35.47
C ALA A 803 -31.34 -7.52 -35.99
N ILE A 804 -31.55 -6.48 -35.18
CA ILE A 804 -31.20 -5.09 -35.53
C ILE A 804 -29.70 -4.95 -35.78
N ARG A 805 -28.85 -5.58 -34.95
CA ARG A 805 -27.39 -5.53 -35.12
C ARG A 805 -26.92 -6.10 -36.45
N GLY A 806 -27.62 -7.11 -36.96
CA GLY A 806 -27.30 -7.75 -38.24
C GLY A 806 -27.66 -6.92 -39.48
N LEU A 807 -28.44 -5.84 -39.33
CA LEU A 807 -28.81 -4.98 -40.45
C LEU A 807 -27.66 -4.02 -40.81
N ARG A 808 -27.42 -3.87 -42.12
CA ARG A 808 -26.39 -2.99 -42.65
C ARG A 808 -26.97 -1.61 -42.90
N ALA A 809 -26.42 -0.60 -42.23
CA ALA A 809 -26.84 0.78 -42.39
C ALA A 809 -25.64 1.71 -42.32
N ARG A 810 -25.63 2.76 -43.16
CA ARG A 810 -24.56 3.77 -43.16
C ARG A 810 -24.61 4.63 -41.90
N HIS A 811 -25.78 5.14 -41.56
CA HIS A 811 -25.99 5.95 -40.36
C HIS A 811 -27.05 5.34 -39.46
N ARG A 812 -26.86 5.47 -38.14
CA ARG A 812 -27.75 4.93 -37.12
C ARG A 812 -28.18 6.02 -36.16
N LEU A 813 -29.47 6.00 -35.80
CA LEU A 813 -30.05 6.99 -34.91
C LEU A 813 -31.03 6.33 -33.93
N CYS A 814 -30.91 6.64 -32.66
CA CYS A 814 -31.89 6.27 -31.66
C CYS A 814 -32.75 7.48 -31.30
N LEU A 815 -34.07 7.32 -31.28
CA LEU A 815 -35.01 8.30 -30.76
C LEU A 815 -35.58 7.74 -29.46
N THR A 816 -35.51 8.51 -28.39
CA THR A 816 -36.10 8.11 -27.09
C THR A 816 -36.42 9.35 -26.27
N GLY A 817 -37.51 9.32 -25.50
CA GLY A 817 -37.77 10.36 -24.49
C GLY A 817 -37.01 10.11 -23.19
N THR A 818 -36.58 8.88 -22.95
CA THR A 818 -35.99 8.43 -21.68
C THR A 818 -34.83 7.48 -21.99
N PRO A 819 -33.62 8.02 -22.27
CA PRO A 819 -32.48 7.22 -22.71
C PRO A 819 -32.00 6.21 -21.64
N LEU A 820 -32.35 6.42 -20.38
CA LEU A 820 -32.04 5.56 -19.25
C LEU A 820 -33.30 5.39 -18.39
N GLU A 821 -33.88 4.19 -18.33
CA GLU A 821 -35.06 3.91 -17.50
C GLU A 821 -34.68 3.24 -16.17
N ASN A 822 -33.87 2.19 -16.22
CA ASN A 822 -33.67 1.32 -15.05
C ASN A 822 -32.20 1.15 -14.65
N HIS A 823 -31.28 1.01 -15.61
CA HIS A 823 -29.86 0.76 -15.33
C HIS A 823 -28.97 1.11 -16.53
N LEU A 824 -27.70 1.42 -16.28
CA LEU A 824 -26.67 1.77 -17.28
C LEU A 824 -26.46 0.68 -18.36
N GLY A 825 -26.87 -0.56 -18.11
CA GLY A 825 -26.86 -1.60 -19.14
C GLY A 825 -27.79 -1.31 -20.34
N GLU A 826 -28.81 -0.48 -20.18
CA GLU A 826 -29.72 -0.07 -21.27
C GLU A 826 -29.01 0.92 -22.19
N LEU A 827 -28.28 1.87 -21.59
CA LEU A 827 -27.40 2.80 -22.29
C LEU A 827 -26.34 2.04 -23.10
N TRP A 828 -25.69 1.03 -22.50
CA TRP A 828 -24.75 0.17 -23.23
C TRP A 828 -25.41 -0.51 -24.43
N SER A 829 -26.64 -1.03 -24.28
CA SER A 829 -27.35 -1.71 -25.37
C SER A 829 -27.65 -0.77 -26.54
N GLN A 830 -27.99 0.51 -26.26
CA GLN A 830 -28.18 1.54 -27.28
C GLN A 830 -26.87 1.90 -27.98
N PHE A 831 -25.80 2.15 -27.23
CA PHE A 831 -24.49 2.49 -27.80
C PHE A 831 -23.84 1.33 -28.54
N ASP A 832 -24.07 0.09 -28.13
CA ASP A 832 -23.62 -1.09 -28.87
C ASP A 832 -24.36 -1.26 -30.21
N PHE A 833 -25.60 -0.76 -30.32
CA PHE A 833 -26.30 -0.66 -31.60
C PHE A 833 -25.75 0.48 -32.48
N LEU A 834 -25.54 1.66 -31.89
CA LEU A 834 -25.12 2.88 -32.60
C LEU A 834 -23.65 2.81 -33.05
N LEU A 835 -22.77 2.45 -32.13
CA LEU A 835 -21.31 2.42 -32.27
C LEU A 835 -20.77 1.12 -31.64
N PRO A 836 -20.90 -0.03 -32.33
CA PRO A 836 -20.43 -1.32 -31.82
C PRO A 836 -18.96 -1.25 -31.35
N GLY A 837 -18.69 -1.72 -30.13
CA GLY A 837 -17.35 -1.70 -29.53
C GLY A 837 -16.94 -0.39 -28.83
N PHE A 838 -17.66 0.73 -29.03
CA PHE A 838 -17.32 2.03 -28.41
C PHE A 838 -17.23 2.01 -26.89
N LEU A 839 -18.10 1.23 -26.24
CA LEU A 839 -18.14 1.05 -24.78
C LEU A 839 -17.55 -0.31 -24.34
N GLY A 840 -16.89 -1.03 -25.24
CA GLY A 840 -16.38 -2.38 -25.00
C GLY A 840 -17.47 -3.45 -24.90
N SER A 841 -17.07 -4.65 -24.48
CA SER A 841 -18.00 -5.78 -24.31
C SER A 841 -18.98 -5.54 -23.16
N GLN A 842 -20.12 -6.23 -23.15
CA GLN A 842 -21.10 -6.13 -22.07
C GLN A 842 -20.49 -6.47 -20.69
N LYS A 843 -19.60 -7.47 -20.66
CA LYS A 843 -18.92 -7.91 -19.42
C LYS A 843 -17.97 -6.83 -18.91
N ASP A 844 -17.18 -6.25 -19.80
CA ASP A 844 -16.24 -5.18 -19.45
C ASP A 844 -16.98 -3.91 -19.04
N PHE A 845 -18.04 -3.54 -19.78
CA PHE A 845 -18.88 -2.41 -19.41
C PHE A 845 -19.50 -2.58 -18.03
N THR A 846 -19.97 -3.79 -17.73
CA THR A 846 -20.57 -4.11 -16.42
C THR A 846 -19.55 -3.99 -15.29
N ARG A 847 -18.33 -4.48 -15.49
CA ARG A 847 -17.24 -4.41 -14.51
C ARG A 847 -16.74 -2.98 -14.31
N ARG A 848 -16.57 -2.22 -15.38
CA ARG A 848 -15.87 -0.93 -15.42
C ARG A 848 -16.77 0.26 -15.11
N TRP A 849 -18.01 0.24 -15.60
CA TRP A 849 -18.93 1.38 -15.48
C TRP A 849 -20.13 1.02 -14.61
N ARG A 850 -20.87 -0.03 -14.97
CA ARG A 850 -22.16 -0.34 -14.32
C ARG A 850 -22.02 -0.61 -12.82
N ASN A 851 -21.27 -1.64 -12.43
CA ASN A 851 -21.17 -2.03 -11.03
C ASN A 851 -20.57 -0.90 -10.16
N PRO A 852 -19.47 -0.22 -10.57
CA PRO A 852 -18.95 0.90 -9.78
C PRO A 852 -19.91 2.07 -9.62
N ILE A 853 -20.63 2.46 -10.68
CA ILE A 853 -21.56 3.60 -10.62
C ILE A 853 -22.84 3.23 -9.87
N GLU A 854 -23.45 2.07 -10.17
CA GLU A 854 -24.74 1.66 -9.59
C GLU A 854 -24.59 1.05 -8.19
N LYS A 855 -23.56 0.24 -7.94
CA LYS A 855 -23.40 -0.47 -6.65
C LYS A 855 -22.52 0.26 -5.65
N ASN A 856 -21.52 1.02 -6.13
CA ASN A 856 -20.53 1.68 -5.27
C ASN A 856 -20.69 3.21 -5.25
N GLY A 857 -21.57 3.78 -6.09
CA GLY A 857 -21.81 5.22 -6.13
C GLY A 857 -20.62 6.04 -6.64
N ASP A 858 -19.77 5.47 -7.50
CA ASP A 858 -18.55 6.13 -8.01
C ASP A 858 -18.90 7.33 -8.93
N GLY A 859 -18.87 8.54 -8.35
CA GLY A 859 -19.18 9.79 -9.04
C GLY A 859 -18.16 10.15 -10.12
N VAL A 860 -16.89 9.77 -9.96
CA VAL A 860 -15.83 10.03 -10.94
C VAL A 860 -16.08 9.22 -12.22
N ARG A 861 -16.35 7.92 -12.07
CA ARG A 861 -16.69 7.06 -13.23
C ARG A 861 -17.98 7.50 -13.91
N ARG A 862 -18.96 8.01 -13.15
CA ARG A 862 -20.19 8.60 -13.71
C ARG A 862 -19.88 9.79 -14.60
N ALA A 863 -19.12 10.77 -14.11
CA ALA A 863 -18.74 11.96 -14.87
C ALA A 863 -17.92 11.60 -16.12
N LEU A 864 -17.01 10.63 -16.02
CA LEU A 864 -16.23 10.14 -17.16
C LEU A 864 -17.11 9.49 -18.23
N LEU A 865 -18.07 8.64 -17.84
CA LEU A 865 -19.01 8.02 -18.77
C LEU A 865 -19.89 9.08 -19.44
N ALA A 866 -20.42 10.04 -18.67
CA ALA A 866 -21.24 11.13 -19.19
C ALA A 866 -20.48 11.96 -20.23
N ARG A 867 -19.24 12.35 -19.93
CA ARG A 867 -18.38 13.09 -20.87
C ARG A 867 -18.10 12.29 -22.16
N ARG A 868 -17.96 10.97 -22.06
CA ARG A 868 -17.72 10.08 -23.20
C ARG A 868 -18.92 9.98 -24.14
N ILE A 869 -20.14 9.92 -23.60
CA ILE A 869 -21.36 9.75 -24.40
C ILE A 869 -21.93 11.08 -24.94
N ARG A 870 -21.60 12.21 -24.30
CA ARG A 870 -22.16 13.55 -24.59
C ARG A 870 -22.11 13.96 -26.07
N PRO A 871 -21.02 13.75 -26.83
CA PRO A 871 -20.98 14.15 -28.24
C PRO A 871 -22.02 13.44 -29.12
N PHE A 872 -22.42 12.23 -28.72
CA PHE A 872 -23.31 11.35 -29.45
C PHE A 872 -24.75 11.38 -28.91
N MET A 873 -25.07 12.25 -27.96
CA MET A 873 -26.39 12.34 -27.36
C MET A 873 -26.84 13.80 -27.27
N LEU A 874 -27.96 14.11 -27.93
CA LEU A 874 -28.64 15.40 -27.79
C LEU A 874 -29.88 15.21 -26.91
N ARG A 875 -29.86 15.77 -25.70
CA ARG A 875 -30.99 15.77 -24.75
C ARG A 875 -31.35 17.20 -24.41
N ARG A 876 -32.65 17.52 -24.51
CA ARG A 876 -33.23 18.84 -24.17
C ARG A 876 -34.54 18.64 -23.44
N ARG A 877 -34.76 19.42 -22.39
CA ARG A 877 -35.98 19.35 -21.58
C ARG A 877 -37.04 20.33 -22.07
N LYS A 878 -38.33 20.03 -21.84
CA LYS A 878 -39.44 20.90 -22.27
C LYS A 878 -39.39 22.30 -21.67
N ASP A 879 -39.10 22.39 -20.38
CA ASP A 879 -38.96 23.63 -19.62
C ASP A 879 -37.79 24.49 -20.10
N GLU A 880 -36.73 23.88 -20.62
CA GLU A 880 -35.58 24.59 -21.20
C GLU A 880 -35.88 25.22 -22.56
N VAL A 881 -36.56 24.48 -23.46
CA VAL A 881 -36.62 24.85 -24.89
C VAL A 881 -38.00 25.24 -25.40
N ALA A 882 -39.08 24.87 -24.72
CA ALA A 882 -40.44 25.09 -25.16
C ALA A 882 -41.20 26.01 -24.18
N LYS A 883 -40.67 27.22 -23.96
CA LYS A 883 -41.24 28.26 -23.09
C LYS A 883 -42.66 28.71 -23.47
N GLU A 884 -43.10 28.40 -24.69
CA GLU A 884 -44.46 28.65 -25.19
C GLU A 884 -45.50 27.62 -24.71
N LEU A 885 -45.07 26.48 -24.18
CA LEU A 885 -46.00 25.49 -23.63
C LEU A 885 -46.64 26.04 -22.36
N PRO A 886 -47.97 25.90 -22.19
CA PRO A 886 -48.64 26.25 -20.95
C PRO A 886 -48.05 25.49 -19.76
N ALA A 887 -48.17 26.08 -18.56
CA ALA A 887 -47.69 25.47 -17.33
C ALA A 887 -48.33 24.09 -17.10
N LYS A 888 -47.52 23.15 -16.59
CA LYS A 888 -47.97 21.85 -16.10
C LYS A 888 -47.93 21.86 -14.58
N THR A 889 -49.05 21.59 -13.93
CA THR A 889 -49.15 21.50 -12.47
C THR A 889 -49.43 20.07 -12.07
N THR A 890 -48.51 19.45 -11.32
CA THR A 890 -48.72 18.12 -10.73
C THR A 890 -49.25 18.26 -9.31
N ILE A 891 -50.35 17.61 -9.00
CA ILE A 891 -51.04 17.63 -7.72
C ILE A 891 -51.10 16.20 -7.20
N VAL A 892 -50.49 15.94 -6.05
CA VAL A 892 -50.62 14.66 -5.35
C VAL A 892 -51.83 14.75 -4.43
N CYS A 893 -52.84 13.93 -4.73
CA CYS A 893 -54.05 13.82 -3.91
C CYS A 893 -53.91 12.58 -3.04
N SER A 894 -53.46 12.80 -1.80
CA SER A 894 -53.39 11.75 -0.79
C SER A 894 -54.78 11.50 -0.20
N VAL A 895 -55.19 10.22 -0.14
CA VAL A 895 -56.45 9.79 0.46
C VAL A 895 -56.19 8.76 1.54
N ASP A 896 -56.79 8.95 2.71
CA ASP A 896 -56.70 7.99 3.80
C ASP A 896 -57.58 6.77 3.55
N LEU A 897 -57.04 5.58 3.80
CA LEU A 897 -57.84 4.36 3.84
C LEU A 897 -58.51 4.28 5.21
N GLU A 898 -59.85 4.24 5.22
CA GLU A 898 -60.65 4.19 6.44
C GLU A 898 -61.50 2.91 6.56
N GLY A 899 -61.92 2.61 7.79
CA GLY A 899 -62.85 1.53 8.11
C GLY A 899 -62.48 0.18 7.51
N ALA A 900 -63.46 -0.46 6.86
CA ALA A 900 -63.32 -1.82 6.36
C ALA A 900 -62.22 -1.99 5.28
N GLN A 901 -61.91 -0.95 4.50
CA GLN A 901 -60.85 -1.00 3.48
C GLN A 901 -59.46 -1.01 4.15
N ARG A 902 -59.27 -0.22 5.21
CA ARG A 902 -58.04 -0.20 6.01
C ARG A 902 -57.79 -1.55 6.69
N ASP A 903 -58.82 -2.11 7.31
CA ASP A 903 -58.74 -3.42 7.98
C ASP A 903 -58.37 -4.54 6.99
N LEU A 904 -58.94 -4.48 5.78
CA LEU A 904 -58.59 -5.41 4.70
C LEU A 904 -57.13 -5.23 4.26
N TYR A 905 -56.66 -3.99 4.11
CA TYR A 905 -55.28 -3.69 3.74
C TYR A 905 -54.29 -4.26 4.76
N GLU A 906 -54.47 -3.98 6.06
CA GLU A 906 -53.58 -4.47 7.11
C GLU A 906 -53.60 -6.00 7.24
N THR A 907 -54.78 -6.62 7.03
CA THR A 907 -54.92 -8.08 7.00
C THR A 907 -54.11 -8.69 5.84
N VAL A 908 -54.23 -8.11 4.64
CA VAL A 908 -53.49 -8.57 3.45
C VAL A 908 -51.99 -8.32 3.62
N ARG A 909 -51.59 -7.16 4.17
CA ARG A 909 -50.18 -6.79 4.42
C ARG A 909 -49.50 -7.78 5.35
N THR A 910 -50.11 -8.06 6.50
CA THR A 910 -49.57 -9.00 7.48
C THR A 910 -49.40 -10.40 6.88
N ALA A 911 -50.45 -10.92 6.21
CA ALA A 911 -50.39 -12.24 5.59
C ALA A 911 -49.35 -12.33 4.46
N MET A 912 -49.18 -11.27 3.68
CA MET A 912 -48.17 -11.23 2.61
C MET A 912 -46.76 -11.07 3.16
N GLN A 913 -46.55 -10.28 4.23
CA GLN A 913 -45.26 -10.09 4.88
C GLN A 913 -44.74 -11.42 5.46
N GLU A 914 -45.59 -12.18 6.14
CA GLU A 914 -45.24 -13.52 6.65
C GLU A 914 -44.83 -14.46 5.50
N ARG A 915 -45.61 -14.47 4.42
CA ARG A 915 -45.33 -15.30 3.24
C ARG A 915 -44.03 -14.91 2.54
N VAL A 916 -43.73 -13.62 2.44
CA VAL A 916 -42.48 -13.10 1.87
C VAL A 916 -41.30 -13.49 2.75
N ARG A 917 -41.38 -13.28 4.07
CA ARG A 917 -40.32 -13.65 5.01
C ARG A 917 -40.02 -15.16 4.98
N ALA A 918 -41.07 -15.99 5.00
CA ALA A 918 -40.90 -17.44 4.90
C ALA A 918 -40.20 -17.86 3.60
N ALA A 919 -40.54 -17.23 2.46
CA ALA A 919 -39.90 -17.52 1.18
C ALA A 919 -38.44 -17.04 1.12
N VAL A 920 -38.15 -15.84 1.63
CA VAL A 920 -36.78 -15.28 1.67
C VAL A 920 -35.88 -16.13 2.55
N SER A 921 -36.34 -16.54 3.74
CA SER A 921 -35.58 -17.43 4.63
C SER A 921 -35.31 -18.81 4.01
N ALA A 922 -36.25 -19.35 3.22
CA ALA A 922 -36.13 -20.68 2.64
C ALA A 922 -35.21 -20.73 1.39
N GLN A 923 -35.24 -19.70 0.53
CA GLN A 923 -34.61 -19.77 -0.80
C GLN A 923 -33.69 -18.57 -1.13
N GLY A 924 -33.59 -17.59 -0.23
CA GLY A 924 -32.88 -16.34 -0.44
C GLY A 924 -33.66 -15.34 -1.31
N LEU A 925 -33.39 -14.04 -1.13
CA LEU A 925 -34.15 -12.96 -1.77
C LEU A 925 -34.18 -13.04 -3.31
N ALA A 926 -33.05 -13.38 -3.94
CA ALA A 926 -32.93 -13.46 -5.39
C ALA A 926 -33.85 -14.51 -6.03
N ARG A 927 -34.18 -15.60 -5.31
CA ARG A 927 -35.07 -16.68 -5.81
C ARG A 927 -36.54 -16.47 -5.41
N SER A 928 -36.81 -15.61 -4.44
CA SER A 928 -38.16 -15.32 -3.92
C SER A 928 -38.85 -14.11 -4.57
N HIS A 929 -38.23 -13.52 -5.60
CA HIS A 929 -38.70 -12.31 -6.30
C HIS A 929 -40.15 -12.37 -6.79
N ILE A 930 -40.62 -13.53 -7.27
CA ILE A 930 -42.00 -13.70 -7.78
C ILE A 930 -43.02 -13.57 -6.64
N ILE A 931 -42.71 -14.07 -5.46
CA ILE A 931 -43.60 -14.04 -4.29
C ILE A 931 -43.71 -12.60 -3.76
N VAL A 932 -42.60 -11.86 -3.76
CA VAL A 932 -42.58 -10.43 -3.42
C VAL A 932 -43.45 -9.62 -4.38
N LEU A 933 -43.34 -9.86 -5.70
CA LEU A 933 -44.16 -9.17 -6.70
C LEU A 933 -45.66 -9.49 -6.57
N ASP A 934 -46.04 -10.75 -6.26
CA ASP A 934 -47.44 -11.14 -5.97
C ASP A 934 -47.98 -10.42 -4.72
N ALA A 935 -47.17 -10.32 -3.66
CA ALA A 935 -47.53 -9.61 -2.43
C ALA A 935 -47.77 -8.11 -2.69
N LEU A 936 -46.84 -7.45 -3.36
CA LEU A 936 -46.95 -6.03 -3.71
C LEU A 936 -48.14 -5.75 -4.64
N LEU A 937 -48.41 -6.64 -5.60
CA LEU A 937 -49.55 -6.54 -6.50
C LEU A 937 -50.87 -6.53 -5.73
N LYS A 938 -51.04 -7.42 -4.76
CA LYS A 938 -52.27 -7.52 -3.95
C LYS A 938 -52.50 -6.30 -3.08
N LEU A 939 -51.45 -5.77 -2.45
CA LEU A 939 -51.56 -4.54 -1.66
C LEU A 939 -52.01 -3.36 -2.52
N ARG A 940 -51.43 -3.22 -3.72
CA ARG A 940 -51.84 -2.17 -4.68
C ARG A 940 -53.27 -2.34 -5.16
N GLN A 941 -53.74 -3.58 -5.33
CA GLN A 941 -55.15 -3.86 -5.66
C GLN A 941 -56.08 -3.39 -4.55
N VAL A 942 -55.78 -3.65 -3.27
CA VAL A 942 -56.58 -3.16 -2.13
C VAL A 942 -56.64 -1.63 -2.08
N CYS A 943 -55.50 -0.95 -2.33
CA CYS A 943 -55.45 0.51 -2.39
C CYS A 943 -56.36 1.08 -3.50
N CYS A 944 -56.40 0.44 -4.66
CA CYS A 944 -57.24 0.87 -5.79
C CYS A 944 -58.73 0.65 -5.54
N ASP A 945 -59.11 -0.58 -5.21
CA ASP A 945 -60.48 -0.98 -4.87
C ASP A 945 -60.50 -2.41 -4.26
N PRO A 946 -61.15 -2.64 -3.10
CA PRO A 946 -61.26 -3.96 -2.48
C PRO A 946 -61.75 -5.08 -3.40
N ARG A 947 -62.60 -4.77 -4.39
CA ARG A 947 -63.18 -5.72 -5.34
C ARG A 947 -62.16 -6.29 -6.33
N LEU A 948 -60.97 -5.70 -6.44
CA LEU A 948 -59.90 -6.19 -7.31
C LEU A 948 -59.16 -7.40 -6.74
N VAL A 949 -59.27 -7.64 -5.43
CA VAL A 949 -58.59 -8.75 -4.76
C VAL A 949 -59.44 -10.02 -4.91
N ARG A 950 -59.02 -10.93 -5.79
CA ARG A 950 -59.60 -12.29 -5.81
C ARG A 950 -59.11 -13.09 -4.61
N THR A 951 -60.04 -13.72 -3.89
CA THR A 951 -59.81 -14.42 -2.62
C THR A 951 -58.60 -15.36 -2.68
N ILE A 952 -57.72 -15.22 -1.69
CA ILE A 952 -56.54 -16.06 -1.49
C ILE A 952 -57.01 -17.52 -1.35
N LYS A 953 -56.75 -18.36 -2.37
CA LYS A 953 -56.75 -19.82 -2.17
C LYS A 953 -55.58 -20.16 -1.25
N VAL A 954 -55.86 -20.30 0.05
CA VAL A 954 -54.92 -20.90 1.00
C VAL A 954 -54.90 -22.40 0.74
N GLY A 955 -54.02 -22.83 -0.16
CA GLY A 955 -53.84 -24.24 -0.49
C GLY A 955 -53.14 -24.41 -1.83
N GLY A 956 -51.81 -24.41 -1.81
CA GLY A 956 -50.98 -24.75 -2.95
C GLY A 956 -49.81 -25.60 -2.47
N GLU A 957 -50.04 -26.91 -2.32
CA GLU A 957 -48.95 -27.88 -2.39
C GLU A 957 -48.34 -27.83 -3.79
N VAL A 958 -47.01 -27.88 -3.82
CA VAL A 958 -46.22 -28.02 -5.04
C VAL A 958 -46.58 -29.36 -5.70
N ARG A 959 -47.11 -29.34 -6.92
CA ARG A 959 -47.21 -30.53 -7.78
C ARG A 959 -46.41 -30.33 -9.06
N THR A 960 -45.38 -31.14 -9.21
CA THR A 960 -44.61 -31.34 -10.44
C THR A 960 -45.35 -32.31 -11.37
N GLY A 961 -45.71 -31.84 -12.57
CA GLY A 961 -45.85 -32.64 -13.79
C GLY A 961 -47.05 -33.59 -13.95
N GLY A 962 -47.77 -33.43 -15.07
CA GLY A 962 -48.41 -34.53 -15.80
C GLY A 962 -49.88 -34.83 -15.50
N GLU A 963 -50.70 -34.69 -16.55
CA GLU A 963 -52.01 -35.31 -16.77
C GLU A 963 -53.27 -34.69 -16.10
N THR A 964 -54.23 -34.34 -16.95
CA THR A 964 -55.65 -34.01 -16.66
C THR A 964 -56.30 -35.10 -15.81
N PRO A 965 -57.23 -34.76 -14.88
CA PRO A 965 -58.65 -34.78 -15.28
C PRO A 965 -59.61 -33.86 -14.51
N ALA A 966 -60.85 -33.86 -14.99
CA ALA A 966 -62.06 -33.33 -14.39
C ALA A 966 -62.22 -33.67 -12.89
N GLY A 967 -62.63 -32.68 -12.09
CA GLY A 967 -63.06 -32.85 -10.70
C GLY A 967 -63.85 -31.63 -10.25
N SER A 968 -65.14 -31.82 -9.99
CA SER A 968 -66.10 -30.78 -9.59
C SER A 968 -65.82 -30.20 -8.20
N ALA A 969 -66.31 -28.99 -7.99
CA ALA A 969 -66.12 -28.16 -6.80
C ALA A 969 -66.83 -28.66 -5.51
N SER A 970 -66.87 -29.97 -5.21
CA SER A 970 -67.62 -30.51 -4.04
C SER A 970 -66.79 -30.77 -2.77
N ASP A 971 -65.46 -30.91 -2.85
CA ASP A 971 -64.71 -31.55 -1.74
C ASP A 971 -63.79 -30.62 -0.91
N LEU A 972 -64.36 -29.57 -0.30
CA LEU A 972 -63.68 -28.78 0.76
C LEU A 972 -64.50 -28.82 2.06
N PRO A 973 -63.88 -28.90 3.25
CA PRO A 973 -64.59 -28.84 4.52
C PRO A 973 -65.33 -27.50 4.69
N ALA A 974 -66.62 -27.57 5.05
CA ALA A 974 -67.58 -26.46 5.03
C ALA A 974 -67.08 -25.16 5.71
N ALA A 975 -66.37 -25.28 6.84
CA ALA A 975 -65.88 -24.13 7.61
C ALA A 975 -64.85 -23.23 6.89
N LYS A 976 -64.11 -23.77 5.90
CA LYS A 976 -63.15 -22.98 5.09
C LYS A 976 -63.80 -22.34 3.86
N ARG A 977 -64.87 -22.93 3.32
CA ARG A 977 -65.70 -22.32 2.27
C ARG A 977 -66.43 -21.10 2.79
N ASP A 978 -67.07 -21.23 3.95
CA ASP A 978 -67.85 -20.15 4.56
C ASP A 978 -67.02 -18.89 4.85
N LYS A 979 -65.74 -19.04 5.25
CA LYS A 979 -64.86 -17.90 5.57
C LYS A 979 -64.35 -17.17 4.32
N ALA A 980 -64.01 -17.91 3.25
CA ALA A 980 -63.58 -17.33 1.98
C ALA A 980 -64.73 -16.67 1.21
N GLU A 981 -65.93 -17.25 1.30
CA GLU A 981 -67.16 -16.75 0.65
C GLU A 981 -67.74 -15.54 1.39
N LYS A 982 -67.59 -15.46 2.73
CA LYS A 982 -67.91 -14.25 3.52
C LYS A 982 -67.02 -13.05 3.18
N ILE A 983 -65.72 -13.27 2.97
CA ILE A 983 -64.78 -12.19 2.63
C ILE A 983 -65.04 -11.69 1.20
N ASP A 984 -65.30 -12.58 0.23
CA ASP A 984 -65.66 -12.19 -1.14
C ASP A 984 -67.00 -11.43 -1.21
N LYS A 985 -68.02 -11.87 -0.44
CA LYS A 985 -69.28 -11.12 -0.31
C LYS A 985 -69.09 -9.76 0.36
N SER A 986 -68.26 -9.67 1.41
CA SER A 986 -67.98 -8.42 2.12
C SER A 986 -67.23 -7.41 1.25
N ALA A 987 -66.22 -7.86 0.49
CA ALA A 987 -65.45 -7.01 -0.42
C ALA A 987 -66.30 -6.41 -1.56
N ARG A 988 -67.34 -7.13 -2.02
CA ARG A 988 -68.28 -6.63 -3.05
C ARG A 988 -69.19 -5.48 -2.57
N THR A 989 -69.33 -5.30 -1.26
CA THR A 989 -70.12 -4.23 -0.64
C THR A 989 -69.27 -3.11 0.00
N MET A 990 -67.95 -3.23 -0.02
CA MET A 990 -67.05 -2.21 0.53
C MET A 990 -66.90 -1.02 -0.43
N ARG A 991 -66.90 0.19 0.13
CA ARG A 991 -66.57 1.43 -0.60
C ARG A 991 -65.05 1.54 -0.80
N SER A 992 -64.64 2.21 -1.88
CA SER A 992 -63.24 2.50 -2.17
C SER A 992 -62.97 3.99 -1.99
N ALA A 993 -62.07 4.34 -1.08
CA ALA A 993 -61.74 5.74 -0.75
C ALA A 993 -61.27 6.54 -1.99
N LYS A 994 -60.47 5.92 -2.86
CA LYS A 994 -60.03 6.54 -4.12
C LYS A 994 -61.16 6.73 -5.14
N LEU A 995 -62.09 5.77 -5.21
CA LEU A 995 -63.21 5.88 -6.14
C LEU A 995 -64.18 6.96 -5.68
N ASP A 996 -64.43 7.05 -4.37
CA ASP A 996 -65.25 8.10 -3.76
C ASP A 996 -64.62 9.48 -4.01
N LEU A 997 -63.31 9.63 -3.82
CA LEU A 997 -62.57 10.85 -4.14
C LEU A 997 -62.69 11.20 -5.64
N LEU A 998 -62.45 10.24 -6.54
CA LEU A 998 -62.57 10.45 -7.98
C LEU A 998 -63.97 10.94 -8.37
N LEU A 999 -65.02 10.31 -7.84
CA LEU A 999 -66.41 10.68 -8.14
C LEU A 999 -66.81 12.02 -7.53
N SER A 1000 -66.15 12.47 -6.46
CA SER A 1000 -66.33 13.84 -5.95
C SER A 1000 -65.66 14.90 -6.84
N MET A 1001 -64.50 14.58 -7.43
CA MET A 1001 -63.71 15.52 -8.24
C MET A 1001 -64.24 15.67 -9.68
N LEU A 1002 -64.71 14.58 -10.29
CA LEU A 1002 -65.09 14.57 -11.71
C LEU A 1002 -66.21 15.56 -12.07
N PRO A 1003 -67.32 15.67 -11.30
CA PRO A 1003 -68.39 16.61 -11.62
C PRO A 1003 -67.90 18.06 -11.69
N GLU A 1004 -67.10 18.50 -10.71
CA GLU A 1004 -66.55 19.86 -10.67
C GLU A 1004 -65.67 20.15 -11.89
N LEU A 1005 -64.76 19.22 -12.23
CA LEU A 1005 -63.89 19.36 -13.40
C LEU A 1005 -64.69 19.44 -14.71
N ILE A 1006 -65.76 18.66 -14.84
CA ILE A 1006 -66.60 18.61 -16.04
C ILE A 1006 -67.46 19.89 -16.14
N GLU A 1007 -68.00 20.39 -15.03
CA GLU A 1007 -68.74 21.66 -14.98
C GLU A 1007 -67.85 22.86 -15.36
N GLU A 1008 -66.57 22.82 -14.99
CA GLU A 1008 -65.55 23.79 -15.45
C GLU A 1008 -65.21 23.65 -16.95
N GLY A 1009 -65.79 22.68 -17.66
CA GLY A 1009 -65.55 22.43 -19.09
C GLY A 1009 -64.21 21.77 -19.40
N ARG A 1010 -63.58 21.15 -18.40
CA ARG A 1010 -62.30 20.44 -18.56
C ARG A 1010 -62.49 19.11 -19.27
N ARG A 1011 -61.43 18.66 -19.94
CA ARG A 1011 -61.40 17.34 -20.60
C ARG A 1011 -60.35 16.47 -19.94
N VAL A 1012 -60.80 15.30 -19.50
CA VAL A 1012 -60.04 14.48 -18.54
C VAL A 1012 -59.54 13.20 -19.22
N LEU A 1013 -58.25 12.91 -19.08
CA LEU A 1013 -57.66 11.59 -19.33
C LEU A 1013 -57.48 10.86 -18.01
N LEU A 1014 -58.06 9.67 -17.87
CA LEU A 1014 -57.90 8.85 -16.67
C LEU A 1014 -57.10 7.59 -17.00
N PHE A 1015 -55.97 7.42 -16.33
CA PHE A 1015 -55.09 6.28 -16.48
C PHE A 1015 -55.17 5.35 -15.27
N SER A 1016 -55.24 4.05 -15.55
CA SER A 1016 -55.05 2.98 -14.56
C SER A 1016 -54.25 1.83 -15.17
N GLN A 1017 -53.39 1.18 -14.38
CA GLN A 1017 -52.70 -0.03 -14.80
C GLN A 1017 -53.62 -1.27 -14.78
N PHE A 1018 -54.72 -1.22 -14.04
CA PHE A 1018 -55.64 -2.34 -13.84
C PHE A 1018 -56.87 -2.18 -14.74
N THR A 1019 -56.99 -3.02 -15.77
CA THR A 1019 -58.19 -3.03 -16.63
C THR A 1019 -59.46 -3.35 -15.85
N GLY A 1020 -59.35 -4.15 -14.78
CA GLY A 1020 -60.44 -4.37 -13.83
C GLY A 1020 -60.89 -3.08 -13.14
N MET A 1021 -59.96 -2.21 -12.76
CA MET A 1021 -60.29 -0.92 -12.15
C MET A 1021 -60.99 0.00 -13.16
N LEU A 1022 -60.52 0.06 -14.40
CA LEU A 1022 -61.21 0.81 -15.47
C LEU A 1022 -62.65 0.32 -15.67
N SER A 1023 -62.90 -0.98 -15.51
CA SER A 1023 -64.25 -1.54 -15.60
C SER A 1023 -65.13 -1.13 -14.41
N LEU A 1024 -64.56 -1.04 -13.20
CA LEU A 1024 -65.27 -0.54 -12.02
C LEU A 1024 -65.56 0.97 -12.11
N ILE A 1025 -64.61 1.76 -12.62
CA ILE A 1025 -64.79 3.19 -12.87
C ILE A 1025 -65.87 3.38 -13.94
N ALA A 1026 -65.81 2.65 -15.05
CA ALA A 1026 -66.83 2.70 -16.10
C ALA A 1026 -68.25 2.47 -15.55
N ALA A 1027 -68.44 1.43 -14.72
CA ALA A 1027 -69.73 1.18 -14.08
C ALA A 1027 -70.19 2.33 -13.17
N ALA A 1028 -69.28 2.91 -12.39
CA ALA A 1028 -69.59 4.06 -11.54
C ALA A 1028 -69.93 5.33 -12.35
N LEU A 1029 -69.29 5.53 -13.50
CA LEU A 1029 -69.58 6.63 -14.42
C LEU A 1029 -70.94 6.46 -15.10
N ASP A 1030 -71.30 5.23 -15.46
CA ASP A 1030 -72.63 4.90 -16.00
C ASP A 1030 -73.73 5.23 -14.97
N GLU A 1031 -73.52 4.87 -13.69
CA GLU A 1031 -74.42 5.22 -12.58
C GLU A 1031 -74.51 6.73 -12.35
N ALA A 1032 -73.40 7.45 -12.50
CA ALA A 1032 -73.34 8.92 -12.40
C ALA A 1032 -73.79 9.65 -13.69
N ALA A 1033 -74.19 8.92 -14.74
CA ALA A 1033 -74.56 9.46 -16.05
C ALA A 1033 -73.50 10.35 -16.72
N ILE A 1034 -72.21 10.05 -16.50
CA ILE A 1034 -71.08 10.78 -17.11
C ILE A 1034 -70.66 10.07 -18.40
N ALA A 1035 -70.65 10.78 -19.53
CA ALA A 1035 -70.22 10.20 -20.80
C ALA A 1035 -68.70 9.98 -20.87
N TYR A 1036 -68.27 8.82 -21.38
CA TYR A 1036 -66.86 8.49 -21.52
C TYR A 1036 -66.57 7.62 -22.75
N VAL A 1037 -65.28 7.48 -23.08
CA VAL A 1037 -64.76 6.48 -24.02
C VAL A 1037 -63.63 5.68 -23.36
N VAL A 1038 -63.38 4.45 -23.85
CA VAL A 1038 -62.39 3.54 -23.26
C VAL A 1038 -61.41 3.04 -24.31
N LEU A 1039 -60.12 3.02 -23.96
CA LEU A 1039 -59.06 2.40 -24.74
C LEU A 1039 -58.25 1.42 -23.88
N THR A 1040 -58.34 0.14 -24.20
CA THR A 1040 -57.55 -0.92 -23.56
C THR A 1040 -56.74 -1.71 -24.60
N GLY A 1041 -56.00 -2.73 -24.15
CA GLY A 1041 -55.23 -3.60 -25.05
C GLY A 1041 -56.13 -4.39 -26.01
N ASP A 1042 -57.36 -4.67 -25.60
CA ASP A 1042 -58.34 -5.48 -26.33
C ASP A 1042 -59.19 -4.66 -27.30
N THR A 1043 -59.05 -3.32 -27.30
CA THR A 1043 -59.75 -2.43 -28.22
C THR A 1043 -59.24 -2.63 -29.65
N ALA A 1044 -60.09 -3.18 -30.51
CA ALA A 1044 -59.81 -3.42 -31.92
C ALA A 1044 -59.86 -2.11 -32.75
N ASP A 1045 -60.93 -1.33 -32.62
CA ASP A 1045 -61.06 -0.01 -33.23
C ASP A 1045 -60.59 1.08 -32.26
N ARG A 1046 -59.36 1.55 -32.48
CA ARG A 1046 -58.72 2.58 -31.65
C ARG A 1046 -58.94 4.00 -32.15
N ILE A 1047 -59.44 4.17 -33.39
CA ILE A 1047 -59.54 5.48 -34.03
C ILE A 1047 -60.79 6.20 -33.53
N THR A 1048 -61.94 5.53 -33.61
CA THR A 1048 -63.24 6.11 -33.23
C THR A 1048 -63.26 6.68 -31.81
N PRO A 1049 -62.76 6.00 -30.75
CA PRO A 1049 -62.72 6.56 -29.40
C PRO A 1049 -61.87 7.84 -29.29
N VAL A 1050 -60.74 7.89 -30.00
CA VAL A 1050 -59.83 9.05 -30.00
C VAL A 1050 -60.46 10.25 -30.69
N GLU A 1051 -61.12 10.04 -31.83
CA GLU A 1051 -61.80 11.10 -32.58
C GLU A 1051 -62.94 11.71 -31.78
N ARG A 1052 -63.82 10.89 -31.18
CA ARG A 1052 -64.93 11.36 -30.34
C ARG A 1052 -64.45 12.24 -29.17
N PHE A 1053 -63.38 11.84 -28.49
CA PHE A 1053 -62.81 12.63 -27.40
C PHE A 1053 -62.17 13.95 -27.89
N GLN A 1054 -61.42 13.90 -28.99
CA GLN A 1054 -60.78 15.09 -29.57
C GLN A 1054 -61.81 16.10 -30.09
N GLN A 1055 -62.90 15.64 -30.70
CA GLN A 1055 -64.02 16.49 -31.15
C GLN A 1055 -64.82 17.09 -29.99
N GLY A 1056 -64.80 16.43 -28.83
CA GLY A 1056 -65.47 16.92 -27.61
C GLY A 1056 -66.83 16.29 -27.36
N ASP A 1057 -67.14 15.17 -28.01
CA ASP A 1057 -68.39 14.44 -27.82
C ASP A 1057 -68.52 13.87 -26.40
N VAL A 1058 -67.38 13.66 -25.72
CA VAL A 1058 -67.31 13.10 -24.37
C VAL A 1058 -66.26 13.84 -23.53
N PRO A 1059 -66.53 14.10 -22.24
CA PRO A 1059 -65.60 14.82 -21.36
C PRO A 1059 -64.46 13.96 -20.81
N LEU A 1060 -64.61 12.62 -20.81
CA LEU A 1060 -63.69 11.71 -20.13
C LEU A 1060 -63.19 10.58 -21.04
N PHE A 1061 -61.88 10.30 -20.99
CA PHE A 1061 -61.25 9.18 -21.69
C PHE A 1061 -60.54 8.24 -20.69
N LEU A 1062 -61.06 7.02 -20.55
CA LEU A 1062 -60.45 5.95 -19.76
C LEU A 1062 -59.39 5.20 -20.59
N ILE A 1063 -58.15 5.19 -20.14
CA ILE A 1063 -57.05 4.60 -20.89
C ILE A 1063 -56.26 3.64 -20.01
N SER A 1064 -56.11 2.39 -20.47
CA SER A 1064 -55.18 1.48 -19.79
C SER A 1064 -53.76 1.92 -20.06
N LEU A 1065 -52.93 1.93 -19.02
CA LEU A 1065 -51.61 2.56 -19.10
C LEU A 1065 -50.70 1.90 -20.17
N LYS A 1066 -50.85 0.59 -20.40
CA LYS A 1066 -50.19 -0.15 -21.50
C LYS A 1066 -50.73 0.19 -22.90
N ALA A 1067 -52.02 0.53 -23.03
CA ALA A 1067 -52.63 0.92 -24.29
C ALA A 1067 -52.39 2.41 -24.61
N GLY A 1068 -52.32 3.24 -23.57
CA GLY A 1068 -52.05 4.68 -23.64
C GLY A 1068 -50.58 5.08 -23.75
N GLY A 1069 -49.66 4.16 -23.45
CA GLY A 1069 -48.21 4.41 -23.50
C GLY A 1069 -47.64 4.71 -24.89
N VAL A 1070 -48.45 4.77 -25.95
CA VAL A 1070 -47.94 4.74 -27.32
C VAL A 1070 -48.67 5.68 -28.27
N GLY A 1071 -47.98 6.76 -28.63
CA GLY A 1071 -48.15 7.52 -29.88
C GLY A 1071 -49.32 8.47 -30.01
N LEU A 1072 -50.34 8.35 -29.17
CA LEU A 1072 -51.57 9.11 -29.35
C LEU A 1072 -51.34 10.60 -29.13
N ASN A 1073 -51.95 11.41 -30.00
CA ASN A 1073 -52.06 12.85 -29.82
C ASN A 1073 -53.41 13.14 -29.16
N LEU A 1074 -53.42 13.66 -27.93
CA LEU A 1074 -54.62 13.89 -27.10
C LEU A 1074 -54.65 15.31 -26.52
N THR A 1075 -54.25 16.31 -27.33
CA THR A 1075 -54.15 17.71 -26.93
C THR A 1075 -55.47 18.36 -26.49
N ALA A 1076 -56.64 17.80 -26.83
CA ALA A 1076 -57.90 18.32 -26.31
C ALA A 1076 -58.04 18.18 -24.78
N ALA A 1077 -57.28 17.28 -24.15
CA ALA A 1077 -57.26 17.13 -22.71
C ALA A 1077 -56.40 18.21 -22.04
N ASP A 1078 -56.95 18.86 -21.02
CA ASP A 1078 -56.23 19.79 -20.13
C ASP A 1078 -56.04 19.18 -18.72
N THR A 1079 -56.65 18.03 -18.45
CA THR A 1079 -56.59 17.38 -17.14
C THR A 1079 -56.23 15.91 -17.28
N VAL A 1080 -55.26 15.44 -16.50
CA VAL A 1080 -54.78 14.06 -16.47
C VAL A 1080 -54.89 13.52 -15.04
N ILE A 1081 -55.53 12.38 -14.87
CA ILE A 1081 -55.66 11.69 -13.59
C ILE A 1081 -54.94 10.35 -13.68
N HIS A 1082 -53.90 10.16 -12.87
CA HIS A 1082 -53.28 8.85 -12.61
C HIS A 1082 -53.96 8.26 -11.37
N TYR A 1083 -54.80 7.25 -11.59
CA TYR A 1083 -55.59 6.63 -10.51
C TYR A 1083 -54.73 5.77 -9.57
N ASP A 1084 -53.65 5.19 -10.10
CA ASP A 1084 -52.74 4.32 -9.37
C ASP A 1084 -51.28 4.55 -9.80
N PRO A 1085 -50.31 4.61 -8.86
CA PRO A 1085 -48.91 4.83 -9.20
C PRO A 1085 -48.30 3.59 -9.84
N TRP A 1086 -47.41 3.79 -10.80
CA TRP A 1086 -46.65 2.75 -11.47
C TRP A 1086 -45.26 2.53 -10.84
N TRP A 1087 -44.47 1.61 -11.37
CA TRP A 1087 -43.08 1.40 -10.95
C TRP A 1087 -42.09 2.16 -11.82
N ASN A 1088 -42.50 2.55 -13.02
CA ASN A 1088 -41.67 3.23 -14.00
C ASN A 1088 -42.17 4.68 -14.22
N PRO A 1089 -41.52 5.69 -13.62
CA PRO A 1089 -41.96 7.09 -13.72
C PRO A 1089 -41.89 7.62 -15.16
N ALA A 1090 -40.95 7.12 -15.96
CA ALA A 1090 -40.82 7.50 -17.38
C ALA A 1090 -42.12 7.27 -18.14
N ALA A 1091 -42.83 6.21 -17.80
CA ALA A 1091 -43.97 5.77 -18.57
C ALA A 1091 -45.31 6.36 -18.05
N GLU A 1092 -45.35 6.87 -16.80
CA GLU A 1092 -46.36 7.85 -16.36
C GLU A 1092 -46.17 9.22 -17.03
N ASN A 1093 -44.92 9.70 -17.10
CA ASN A 1093 -44.59 10.95 -17.78
C ASN A 1093 -44.97 10.86 -19.26
N GLN A 1094 -44.68 9.74 -19.92
CA GLN A 1094 -45.10 9.46 -21.29
C GLN A 1094 -46.62 9.52 -21.50
N ALA A 1095 -47.41 9.06 -20.52
CA ALA A 1095 -48.87 9.14 -20.57
C ALA A 1095 -49.37 10.58 -20.37
N THR A 1096 -48.76 11.30 -19.42
CA THR A 1096 -49.05 12.72 -19.15
C THR A 1096 -48.74 13.63 -20.34
N ASP A 1097 -47.60 13.38 -20.99
CA ASP A 1097 -47.11 14.12 -22.15
C ASP A 1097 -47.97 13.90 -23.41
N ARG A 1098 -49.02 13.06 -23.34
CA ARG A 1098 -50.04 12.94 -24.41
C ARG A 1098 -50.95 14.17 -24.46
N ALA A 1099 -51.21 14.78 -23.30
CA ALA A 1099 -51.96 16.02 -23.14
C ALA A 1099 -51.04 17.25 -23.13
N HIS A 1100 -49.91 17.18 -22.40
CA HIS A 1100 -48.92 18.27 -22.32
C HIS A 1100 -47.89 18.19 -23.45
N ARG A 1101 -48.30 18.60 -24.65
CA ARG A 1101 -47.46 18.59 -25.86
C ARG A 1101 -47.72 19.78 -26.76
N LEU A 1102 -46.83 20.01 -27.73
CA LEU A 1102 -46.97 21.10 -28.69
C LEU A 1102 -48.32 21.03 -29.41
N GLY A 1103 -49.06 22.14 -29.39
CA GLY A 1103 -50.46 22.22 -29.81
C GLY A 1103 -51.46 22.31 -28.66
N GLN A 1104 -50.99 22.19 -27.40
CA GLN A 1104 -51.75 22.52 -26.21
C GLN A 1104 -51.75 24.04 -25.97
N ASP A 1105 -52.93 24.63 -25.80
CA ASP A 1105 -53.14 26.05 -25.52
C ASP A 1105 -53.61 26.33 -24.09
N LYS A 1106 -53.98 25.28 -23.33
CA LYS A 1106 -54.41 25.38 -21.93
C LYS A 1106 -53.37 24.85 -20.93
N PRO A 1107 -53.31 25.39 -19.69
CA PRO A 1107 -52.55 24.80 -18.61
C PRO A 1107 -52.99 23.36 -18.34
N VAL A 1108 -52.03 22.45 -18.14
CA VAL A 1108 -52.32 21.02 -17.92
C VAL A 1108 -52.19 20.68 -16.44
N PHE A 1109 -53.26 20.11 -15.88
CA PHE A 1109 -53.31 19.68 -14.48
C PHE A 1109 -53.18 18.16 -14.39
N VAL A 1110 -52.26 17.68 -13.56
CA VAL A 1110 -51.95 16.26 -13.41
C VAL A 1110 -52.22 15.84 -11.97
N TYR A 1111 -53.32 15.12 -11.75
CA TYR A 1111 -53.70 14.59 -10.45
C TYR A 1111 -53.16 13.18 -10.29
N LYS A 1112 -52.40 12.93 -9.22
CA LYS A 1112 -51.96 11.60 -8.81
C LYS A 1112 -52.72 11.18 -7.57
N LEU A 1113 -53.60 10.18 -7.68
CA LEU A 1113 -54.35 9.67 -6.53
C LEU A 1113 -53.48 8.64 -5.78
N ILE A 1114 -53.17 8.88 -4.52
CA ILE A 1114 -52.28 8.04 -3.70
C ILE A 1114 -52.98 7.68 -2.39
N ALA A 1115 -53.02 6.40 -2.03
CA ALA A 1115 -53.48 5.98 -0.71
C ALA A 1115 -52.38 6.29 0.34
N ALA A 1116 -52.67 7.20 1.26
CA ALA A 1116 -51.75 7.67 2.29
C ALA A 1116 -51.34 6.54 3.25
N GLY A 1117 -50.08 6.53 3.70
CA GLY A 1117 -49.53 5.53 4.61
C GLY A 1117 -49.41 4.11 4.03
N SER A 1118 -49.76 3.93 2.76
CA SER A 1118 -49.85 2.62 2.11
C SER A 1118 -48.60 2.30 1.27
N ILE A 1119 -48.63 1.15 0.58
CA ILE A 1119 -47.58 0.76 -0.37
C ILE A 1119 -47.44 1.74 -1.53
N GLU A 1120 -48.50 2.47 -1.88
CA GLU A 1120 -48.50 3.40 -3.00
C GLU A 1120 -47.65 4.64 -2.73
N GLU A 1121 -47.67 5.17 -1.51
CA GLU A 1121 -46.83 6.31 -1.09
C GLU A 1121 -45.35 5.93 -1.17
N LYS A 1122 -44.99 4.76 -0.64
CA LYS A 1122 -43.62 4.22 -0.71
C LYS A 1122 -43.15 3.98 -2.15
N ILE A 1123 -44.06 3.62 -3.05
CA ILE A 1123 -43.74 3.49 -4.48
C ILE A 1123 -43.38 4.85 -5.08
N VAL A 1124 -44.12 5.91 -4.74
CA VAL A 1124 -43.82 7.27 -5.21
C VAL A 1124 -42.46 7.75 -4.70
N GLU A 1125 -42.16 7.55 -3.42
CA GLU A 1125 -40.84 7.88 -2.85
C GLU A 1125 -39.69 7.16 -3.60
N LEU A 1126 -39.87 5.87 -3.92
CA LEU A 1126 -38.90 5.11 -4.71
C LEU A 1126 -38.79 5.59 -6.17
N GLN A 1127 -39.87 6.09 -6.77
CA GLN A 1127 -39.83 6.69 -8.11
C GLN A 1127 -38.97 7.95 -8.11
N GLU A 1128 -39.12 8.81 -7.10
CA GLU A 1128 -38.38 10.07 -6.98
C GLU A 1128 -36.88 9.82 -6.83
N GLN A 1129 -36.50 8.85 -5.99
CA GLN A 1129 -35.10 8.43 -5.85
C GLN A 1129 -34.50 7.92 -7.17
N LYS A 1130 -35.26 7.13 -7.95
CA LYS A 1130 -34.81 6.61 -9.25
C LYS A 1130 -34.68 7.70 -10.31
N ALA A 1131 -35.64 8.63 -10.36
CA ALA A 1131 -35.62 9.74 -11.31
C ALA A 1131 -34.39 10.64 -11.08
N GLY A 1132 -34.08 10.92 -9.81
CA GLY A 1132 -32.86 11.67 -9.44
C GLY A 1132 -31.57 11.00 -9.91
N LEU A 1133 -31.47 9.67 -9.81
CA LEU A 1133 -30.30 8.93 -10.28
C LEU A 1133 -30.15 9.01 -11.81
N ALA A 1134 -31.24 8.79 -12.55
CA ALA A 1134 -31.21 8.82 -14.02
C ALA A 1134 -30.82 10.20 -14.55
N ASP A 1135 -31.33 11.26 -13.92
CA ASP A 1135 -30.96 12.62 -14.26
C ASP A 1135 -29.50 12.94 -13.88
N SER A 1136 -29.00 12.48 -12.73
CA SER A 1136 -27.60 12.71 -12.30
C SER A 1136 -26.52 12.12 -13.22
N ILE A 1137 -26.86 11.11 -14.03
CA ILE A 1137 -25.94 10.55 -15.03
C ILE A 1137 -25.89 11.43 -16.29
N LEU A 1138 -26.93 12.24 -16.50
CA LEU A 1138 -27.16 13.05 -17.69
C LEU A 1138 -27.00 14.57 -17.42
N SER A 1139 -26.88 14.99 -16.16
CA SER A 1139 -26.58 16.37 -15.71
C SER A 1139 -25.33 16.43 -14.81
N GLU A 1140 -24.64 17.58 -14.78
CA GLU A 1140 -23.34 17.75 -14.08
C GLU A 1140 -23.46 17.77 -12.53
N ASP A 1141 -24.66 18.04 -11.98
CA ASP A 1141 -24.88 18.19 -10.54
C ASP A 1141 -25.92 17.18 -10.01
N ALA A 1142 -25.49 16.11 -9.32
CA ALA A 1142 -26.26 15.43 -8.26
C ALA A 1142 -25.52 14.22 -7.66
N ALA A 1143 -25.47 14.17 -6.31
CA ALA A 1143 -24.86 13.12 -5.52
C ALA A 1143 -25.88 12.04 -5.09
N GLY A 1144 -25.42 10.78 -5.05
CA GLY A 1144 -26.07 9.66 -4.33
C GLY A 1144 -26.90 8.70 -5.18
N ALA A 1145 -26.68 7.39 -5.00
CA ALA A 1145 -27.55 6.31 -5.47
C ALA A 1145 -27.88 5.41 -4.27
N ALA A 1146 -29.16 5.13 -4.02
CA ALA A 1146 -29.60 4.21 -2.97
C ALA A 1146 -29.74 2.77 -3.53
N LYS A 1147 -29.36 1.78 -2.71
CA LYS A 1147 -29.53 0.34 -2.98
C LYS A 1147 -30.94 -0.09 -2.57
N PHE A 1148 -31.42 -1.22 -3.10
CA PHE A 1148 -32.58 -1.95 -2.59
C PHE A 1148 -32.08 -3.04 -1.62
N SER A 1149 -32.19 -2.84 -0.31
CA SER A 1149 -31.73 -3.71 0.78
C SER A 1149 -32.88 -4.49 1.43
N ASP A 1150 -32.55 -5.35 2.40
CA ASP A 1150 -33.57 -5.98 3.26
C ASP A 1150 -34.33 -4.92 4.08
N ASP A 1151 -33.69 -3.78 4.41
CA ASP A 1151 -34.34 -2.65 5.07
C ASP A 1151 -35.40 -2.01 4.18
N ASP A 1152 -35.19 -1.95 2.85
CA ASP A 1152 -36.20 -1.46 1.91
C ASP A 1152 -37.40 -2.40 1.80
N LEU A 1153 -37.19 -3.71 1.95
CA LEU A 1153 -38.29 -4.67 2.01
C LEU A 1153 -39.10 -4.50 3.29
N ASP A 1154 -38.45 -4.35 4.44
CA ASP A 1154 -39.15 -4.10 5.69
C ASP A 1154 -39.86 -2.73 5.67
N ALA A 1155 -39.25 -1.71 5.06
CA ALA A 1155 -39.88 -0.42 4.82
C ALA A 1155 -41.14 -0.55 3.96
N LEU A 1156 -41.10 -1.30 2.84
CA LEU A 1156 -42.27 -1.52 1.97
C LEU A 1156 -43.44 -2.18 2.73
N PHE A 1157 -43.16 -3.14 3.61
CA PHE A 1157 -44.17 -3.83 4.40
C PHE A 1157 -44.45 -3.22 5.78
N ALA A 1158 -43.92 -2.04 6.10
CA ALA A 1158 -44.25 -1.34 7.34
C ALA A 1158 -45.76 -1.06 7.46
N PRO A 1159 -46.35 -1.19 8.68
CA PRO A 1159 -47.77 -0.95 8.92
C PRO A 1159 -48.18 0.49 8.61
N MET A 1160 -49.45 0.70 8.28
CA MET A 1160 -50.00 2.04 8.11
C MET A 1160 -49.91 2.83 9.44
N PRO A 1161 -49.50 4.11 9.39
CA PRO A 1161 -49.49 4.97 10.57
C PRO A 1161 -50.90 5.10 11.16
N GLU A 1162 -51.02 5.16 12.50
CA GLU A 1162 -52.30 5.42 13.16
C GLU A 1162 -52.84 6.77 12.69
N ILE A 1163 -54.12 6.82 12.30
CA ILE A 1163 -54.79 8.11 12.04
C ILE A 1163 -54.94 8.76 13.42
N GLU A 1164 -54.17 9.80 13.71
CA GLU A 1164 -54.42 10.65 14.87
C GLU A 1164 -55.82 11.24 14.70
N GLY A 1165 -56.79 10.68 15.43
CA GLY A 1165 -58.19 11.07 15.34
C GLY A 1165 -58.34 12.56 15.68
N GLY A 1166 -58.65 13.36 14.66
CA GLY A 1166 -59.28 14.65 14.85
C GLY A 1166 -60.60 14.47 15.58
N ARG A 1167 -60.75 15.18 16.71
CA ARG A 1167 -62.07 15.55 17.24
C ARG A 1167 -62.73 16.57 16.35
#